data_AF-A0A9P9G8Y8-F1
#
_entry.id   AF-A0A9P9G8Y8-F1
#
_cell.length_a   1.000
_cell.length_b   1.000
_cell.length_c   1.000
_cell.angle_alpha   90.00
_cell.angle_beta   90.00
_cell.angle_gamma   90.00
#
_symmetry.space_group_name_H-M   'P 1'
#
loop_
_entity.id
_entity.type
_entity.pdbx_description
1 polymer ?
#
loop_
_entity_poly.entity_id
_entity_poly.type
_entity_poly.pdbx_seq_one_letter_code
_entity_poly.pdbx_strand_id
1 'polypeptide(L)'
;MASSAPKVAPPERRDPLSVVDKQADEIVALIKKSKHFIVFTGAGVSTSAGIPDFRGPEGAWTLRAQGRSRTGKATSTLQAIPTPTHMALVELQSQGVLKYLVSQNCDGLHRRSGILRVRARLYALGRSDWSPQDRISELHGNSNRECCKDCGKEYIRDFRAVASYEKSVHDHRTGRKCTSCGGILLDTIINFGEYLPEEPLRLARSHAKKADLCIALGSSLSVPPASGIPETCGKSRNSKLIICNLQETFMEGLADMHVWAESDVLMTRVMDRLGYPIPSFILKRRLVIKMERDAHERQVIILTGVDTDGTPVTYLQSVKLEDSRRVVRSEPFSFVFREGLSTGADVKFALEFMGHYNEPNVIIDFSVPEEEGAETVYDLSYDPATLTMIASKLFVTLGISLCASAFSLYEAGTDKHVTKACDRAVAADVNCDQEAYSFIKGGWYGSLESESLTDAVCTDTCSQSLQDWVTNVSEDCEDKNKARYGLRIWTGSNATCMIDTKTGRYCNDIIQDFTDVGDDGELPHDELCHPCYVKRLEMYKPSPYALNTKWHEEQLELVHKKCSGSTPTETATLVSEKSELSETATTAEVSKASQKANSEEESVLSTGTPEQTTSSEPTVSSTPNAAAKAERGELFGSRALMLLLSMNLFFV
;
A
#
# COMPACT_ATOMS: atom_id res chain seq x y z
N MET A 1 -11.27 36.96 -8.13
CA MET A 1 -11.42 36.05 -6.96
C MET A 1 -11.02 36.69 -5.63
N ALA A 2 -10.04 37.60 -5.55
CA ALA A 2 -9.93 38.46 -4.36
C ALA A 2 -11.24 39.22 -4.05
N SER A 3 -12.08 39.43 -5.07
CA SER A 3 -13.43 40.00 -4.98
C SER A 3 -14.56 39.04 -4.60
N SER A 4 -14.36 37.71 -4.64
CA SER A 4 -15.40 36.70 -4.34
C SER A 4 -15.13 35.92 -3.06
N ALA A 5 -13.91 35.99 -2.51
CA ALA A 5 -13.66 35.52 -1.16
C ALA A 5 -14.20 36.56 -0.17
N PRO A 6 -14.96 36.13 0.86
CA PRO A 6 -15.48 37.07 1.84
C PRO A 6 -14.31 37.67 2.63
N LYS A 7 -14.38 38.98 2.91
CA LYS A 7 -13.39 39.65 3.80
C LYS A 7 -13.38 39.05 5.20
N VAL A 8 -14.51 38.49 5.62
CA VAL A 8 -14.69 37.83 6.91
C VAL A 8 -15.00 36.37 6.62
N ALA A 9 -14.14 35.47 7.09
CA ALA A 9 -14.37 34.04 6.97
C ALA A 9 -15.61 33.65 7.79
N PRO A 10 -16.44 32.69 7.32
CA PRO A 10 -17.51 32.13 8.14
C PRO A 10 -16.95 31.61 9.48
N PRO A 11 -17.72 31.71 10.58
CA PRO A 11 -17.27 31.24 11.88
C PRO A 11 -16.99 29.74 11.85
N GLU A 12 -15.91 29.33 12.51
CA GLU A 12 -15.62 27.92 12.71
C GLU A 12 -16.49 27.36 13.84
N ARG A 13 -16.95 26.11 13.67
CA ARG A 13 -17.69 25.32 14.64
C ARG A 13 -16.92 24.05 14.93
N ARG A 14 -16.98 23.60 16.19
CA ARG A 14 -16.37 22.35 16.66
C ARG A 14 -17.35 21.63 17.56
N ASP A 15 -17.81 20.46 17.14
CA ASP A 15 -18.65 19.60 17.94
C ASP A 15 -17.84 18.97 19.09
N PRO A 16 -18.46 18.71 20.26
CA PRO A 16 -17.82 17.92 21.31
C PRO A 16 -17.39 16.56 20.78
N LEU A 17 -16.24 16.04 21.25
CA LEU A 17 -15.72 14.75 20.77
C LEU A 17 -16.73 13.60 20.92
N SER A 18 -17.56 13.61 21.96
CA SER A 18 -18.63 12.61 22.16
C SER A 18 -19.73 12.65 21.10
N VAL A 19 -19.95 13.79 20.44
CA VAL A 19 -20.85 13.93 19.29
C VAL A 19 -20.15 13.40 18.04
N VAL A 20 -18.90 13.80 17.81
CA VAL A 20 -18.08 13.31 16.68
C VAL A 20 -17.91 11.79 16.75
N ASP A 21 -17.79 11.22 17.95
CA ASP A 21 -17.71 9.79 18.18
C ASP A 21 -18.97 9.04 17.72
N LYS A 22 -20.16 9.57 18.02
CA LYS A 22 -21.43 8.99 17.54
C LYS A 22 -21.59 9.13 16.03
N GLN A 23 -21.20 10.28 15.48
CA GLN A 23 -21.21 10.49 14.03
C GLN A 23 -20.24 9.54 13.32
N ALA A 24 -19.07 9.27 13.92
CA ALA A 24 -18.12 8.29 13.39
C ALA A 24 -18.72 6.87 13.40
N ASP A 25 -19.47 6.46 14.43
CA ASP A 25 -20.20 5.18 14.43
C ASP A 25 -21.20 5.06 13.27
N GLU A 26 -21.97 6.12 13.04
CA GLU A 26 -22.93 6.19 11.94
C GLU A 26 -22.23 6.16 10.56
N ILE A 27 -21.13 6.91 10.41
CA ILE A 27 -20.30 6.90 9.20
C ILE A 27 -19.75 5.51 8.93
N VAL A 28 -19.25 4.81 9.95
CA VAL A 28 -18.72 3.44 9.82
C VAL A 28 -19.81 2.49 9.35
N ALA A 29 -21.03 2.61 9.89
CA ALA A 29 -22.17 1.81 9.43
C ALA A 29 -22.52 2.08 7.95
N LEU A 30 -22.46 3.35 7.53
CA LEU A 30 -22.66 3.74 6.13
C LEU A 30 -21.55 3.20 5.22
N ILE A 31 -20.29 3.32 5.63
CA ILE A 31 -19.13 2.79 4.88
C ILE A 31 -19.26 1.28 4.71
N LYS A 32 -19.58 0.52 5.77
CA LYS A 32 -19.74 -0.94 5.72
C LYS A 32 -20.88 -1.39 4.81
N LYS A 33 -21.92 -0.57 4.64
CA LYS A 33 -23.07 -0.86 3.76
C LYS A 33 -22.87 -0.39 2.32
N SER A 34 -22.02 0.61 2.12
CA SER A 34 -21.80 1.25 0.82
C SER A 34 -21.10 0.29 -0.15
N LYS A 35 -21.67 0.15 -1.35
CA LYS A 35 -21.06 -0.57 -2.47
C LYS A 35 -20.09 0.32 -3.24
N HIS A 36 -20.34 1.64 -3.25
CA HIS A 36 -19.55 2.59 -4.02
C HIS A 36 -19.26 3.87 -3.23
N PHE A 37 -18.41 3.75 -2.21
CA PHE A 37 -17.96 4.86 -1.38
C PHE A 37 -16.91 5.72 -2.08
N ILE A 38 -17.14 7.04 -2.14
CA ILE A 38 -16.19 8.03 -2.64
C ILE A 38 -15.89 9.11 -1.60
N VAL A 39 -14.73 9.75 -1.74
CA VAL A 39 -14.33 10.90 -0.92
C VAL A 39 -14.04 12.10 -1.80
N PHE A 40 -14.44 13.29 -1.34
CA PHE A 40 -14.13 14.57 -1.96
C PHE A 40 -13.30 15.42 -1.00
N THR A 41 -12.09 15.84 -1.37
CA THR A 41 -11.20 16.62 -0.47
C THR A 41 -10.93 18.04 -0.97
N GLY A 42 -10.88 18.99 -0.03
CA GLY A 42 -10.38 20.34 -0.23
C GLY A 42 -9.19 20.69 0.69
N ALA A 43 -8.77 21.95 0.68
CA ALA A 43 -7.52 22.38 1.31
C ALA A 43 -7.47 22.15 2.83
N GLY A 44 -8.64 22.02 3.48
CA GLY A 44 -8.75 21.76 4.91
C GLY A 44 -8.03 20.49 5.36
N VAL A 45 -7.97 19.44 4.52
CA VAL A 45 -7.29 18.17 4.87
C VAL A 45 -5.77 18.31 4.98
N SER A 46 -5.20 19.41 4.48
CA SER A 46 -3.75 19.68 4.47
C SER A 46 -3.34 20.72 5.53
N THR A 47 -4.29 21.28 6.27
CA THR A 47 -4.02 22.36 7.25
C THR A 47 -3.16 21.91 8.42
N SER A 48 -3.33 20.69 8.91
CA SER A 48 -2.49 20.10 9.97
C SER A 48 -1.07 19.77 9.51
N ALA A 49 -0.82 19.69 8.19
CA ALA A 49 0.54 19.64 7.63
C ALA A 49 1.21 21.03 7.56
N GLY A 50 0.53 22.08 8.03
CA GLY A 50 0.99 23.47 7.95
C GLY A 50 0.83 24.11 6.57
N ILE A 51 0.09 23.46 5.66
CA ILE A 51 -0.31 24.06 4.38
C ILE A 51 -1.59 24.86 4.62
N PRO A 52 -1.59 26.16 4.35
CA PRO A 52 -2.77 26.98 4.56
C PRO A 52 -3.94 26.61 3.63
N ASP A 53 -5.16 26.80 4.11
CA ASP A 53 -6.32 26.79 3.23
C ASP A 53 -6.46 28.11 2.43
N PHE A 54 -7.58 28.21 1.71
CA PHE A 54 -7.90 29.38 0.89
C PHE A 54 -8.89 30.36 1.53
N ARG A 55 -9.83 29.89 2.37
CA ARG A 55 -11.03 30.65 2.80
C ARG A 55 -11.33 30.60 4.30
N GLY A 56 -10.53 29.88 5.07
CA GLY A 56 -10.55 29.90 6.52
C GLY A 56 -10.13 31.26 7.06
N PRO A 57 -10.11 31.42 8.40
CA PRO A 57 -9.76 32.69 9.05
C PRO A 57 -8.41 33.27 8.59
N GLU A 58 -7.41 32.40 8.39
CA GLU A 58 -6.06 32.75 7.90
C GLU A 58 -5.79 32.20 6.47
N GLY A 59 -6.87 31.94 5.73
CA GLY A 59 -6.85 31.44 4.36
C GLY A 59 -6.28 32.44 3.37
N ALA A 60 -5.64 31.95 2.30
CA ALA A 60 -4.93 32.79 1.34
C ALA A 60 -5.81 33.89 0.69
N TRP A 61 -7.07 33.59 0.37
CA TRP A 61 -7.99 34.57 -0.21
C TRP A 61 -8.63 35.47 0.84
N THR A 62 -8.91 34.97 2.04
CA THR A 62 -9.39 35.77 3.18
C THR A 62 -8.41 36.88 3.51
N LEU A 63 -7.13 36.53 3.70
CA LEU A 63 -6.07 37.49 4.00
C LEU A 63 -5.89 38.52 2.87
N ARG A 64 -5.89 38.06 1.61
CA ARG A 64 -5.80 38.95 0.45
C ARG A 64 -6.98 39.93 0.40
N ALA A 65 -8.20 39.49 0.69
CA ALA A 65 -9.39 40.36 0.71
C ALA A 65 -9.36 41.39 1.86
N GLN A 66 -8.67 41.06 2.96
CA GLN A 66 -8.41 41.96 4.09
C GLN A 66 -7.22 42.90 3.85
N GLY A 67 -6.45 42.73 2.77
CA GLY A 67 -5.20 43.47 2.55
C GLY A 67 -4.09 43.06 3.54
N ARG A 68 -4.19 41.87 4.12
CA ARG A 68 -3.22 41.31 5.07
C ARG A 68 -2.37 40.23 4.40
N SER A 69 -1.16 40.04 4.93
CA SER A 69 -0.32 38.88 4.67
C SER A 69 -0.32 37.98 5.90
N ARG A 70 -0.06 36.68 5.71
CA ARG A 70 0.03 35.74 6.83
C ARG A 70 1.24 36.07 7.70
N THR A 71 1.08 35.99 9.01
CA THR A 71 2.14 36.25 9.99
C THR A 71 2.91 34.98 10.38
N GLY A 72 2.26 33.82 10.37
CA GLY A 72 2.87 32.51 10.64
C GLY A 72 3.60 31.90 9.44
N LYS A 73 4.57 31.02 9.71
CA LYS A 73 5.29 30.26 8.68
C LYS A 73 4.37 29.17 8.10
N ALA A 74 4.23 29.15 6.78
CA ALA A 74 3.59 28.06 6.06
C ALA A 74 4.62 26.97 5.75
N THR A 75 4.23 25.71 5.85
CA THR A 75 5.06 24.59 5.38
C THR A 75 5.09 24.60 3.86
N SER A 76 6.28 24.42 3.28
CA SER A 76 6.42 24.21 1.84
C SER A 76 5.69 22.93 1.44
N THR A 77 4.95 22.93 0.33
CA THR A 77 4.29 21.71 -0.16
C THR A 77 5.30 20.60 -0.43
N LEU A 78 6.55 20.93 -0.74
CA LEU A 78 7.64 19.97 -0.93
C LEU A 78 8.07 19.28 0.37
N GLN A 79 7.94 19.95 1.52
CA GLN A 79 8.36 19.44 2.82
C GLN A 79 7.19 18.93 3.68
N ALA A 80 5.96 19.17 3.23
CA ALA A 80 4.77 18.75 3.96
C ALA A 80 4.67 17.22 4.00
N ILE A 81 4.39 16.71 5.20
CA ILE A 81 4.11 15.29 5.45
C ILE A 81 2.60 15.08 5.28
N PRO A 82 2.16 14.04 4.54
CA PRO A 82 0.75 13.69 4.46
C PRO A 82 0.10 13.57 5.84
N THR A 83 -1.07 14.17 6.01
CA THR A 83 -1.79 14.18 7.30
C THR A 83 -2.40 12.81 7.61
N PRO A 84 -2.81 12.54 8.88
CA PRO A 84 -3.58 11.35 9.21
C PRO A 84 -4.78 11.12 8.30
N THR A 85 -5.48 12.19 7.87
CA THR A 85 -6.55 12.08 6.86
C THR A 85 -6.04 11.50 5.53
N HIS A 86 -4.90 11.98 5.01
CA HIS A 86 -4.33 11.44 3.77
C HIS A 86 -3.99 9.96 3.92
N MET A 87 -3.32 9.59 5.01
CA MET A 87 -2.91 8.21 5.27
C MET A 87 -4.11 7.28 5.54
N ALA A 88 -5.18 7.78 6.17
CA ALA A 88 -6.43 7.04 6.31
C ALA A 88 -7.06 6.73 4.95
N LEU A 89 -7.03 7.66 4.01
CA LEU A 89 -7.54 7.45 2.65
C LEU A 89 -6.69 6.45 1.86
N VAL A 90 -5.38 6.41 2.09
CA VAL A 90 -4.49 5.38 1.53
C VAL A 90 -4.94 4.00 2.00
N GLU A 91 -5.18 3.85 3.29
CA GLU A 91 -5.62 2.57 3.86
C GLU A 91 -7.02 2.18 3.39
N LEU A 92 -7.98 3.11 3.37
CA LEU A 92 -9.31 2.82 2.85
C LEU A 92 -9.27 2.41 1.36
N GLN A 93 -8.35 2.98 0.57
CA GLN A 93 -8.14 2.57 -0.81
C GLN A 93 -7.46 1.20 -0.91
N SER A 94 -6.49 0.91 -0.03
CA SER A 94 -5.76 -0.38 0.02
C SER A 94 -6.69 -1.54 0.39
N GLN A 95 -7.67 -1.28 1.27
CA GLN A 95 -8.73 -2.21 1.66
C GLN A 95 -9.83 -2.35 0.60
N GLY A 96 -9.77 -1.58 -0.50
CA GLY A 96 -10.78 -1.58 -1.55
C GLY A 96 -12.13 -0.98 -1.15
N VAL A 97 -12.20 -0.35 0.03
CA VAL A 97 -13.40 0.27 0.60
C VAL A 97 -13.64 1.64 -0.07
N LEU A 98 -12.60 2.46 -0.20
CA LEU A 98 -12.66 3.71 -0.97
C LEU A 98 -12.55 3.40 -2.47
N LYS A 99 -13.67 3.55 -3.20
CA LYS A 99 -13.71 3.29 -4.64
C LYS A 99 -13.10 4.42 -5.46
N TYR A 100 -13.20 5.66 -4.98
CA TYR A 100 -12.67 6.81 -5.71
C TYR A 100 -12.41 8.03 -4.83
N LEU A 101 -11.30 8.71 -5.10
CA LEU A 101 -10.95 9.98 -4.48
C LEU A 101 -11.07 11.12 -5.49
N VAL A 102 -11.75 12.19 -5.12
CA VAL A 102 -11.80 13.43 -5.91
C VAL A 102 -11.16 14.54 -5.09
N SER A 103 -10.17 15.22 -5.63
CA SER A 103 -9.46 16.27 -4.89
C SER A 103 -9.44 17.59 -5.65
N GLN A 104 -9.63 18.67 -4.90
CA GLN A 104 -9.41 20.05 -5.33
C GLN A 104 -7.99 20.55 -5.02
N ASN A 105 -7.19 19.75 -4.31
CA ASN A 105 -5.89 20.19 -3.79
C ASN A 105 -4.82 20.06 -4.85
N CYS A 106 -3.96 21.07 -4.93
CA CYS A 106 -2.79 21.10 -5.81
C CYS A 106 -1.48 20.80 -5.08
N ASP A 107 -1.53 20.50 -3.78
CA ASP A 107 -0.37 20.32 -2.90
C ASP A 107 0.44 19.03 -3.19
N GLY A 108 -0.16 18.08 -3.90
CA GLY A 108 0.44 16.80 -4.27
C GLY A 108 0.47 15.75 -3.16
N LEU A 109 -0.06 16.04 -1.96
CA LEU A 109 0.06 15.16 -0.80
C LEU A 109 -0.65 13.82 -0.98
N HIS A 110 -1.80 13.77 -1.67
CA HIS A 110 -2.47 12.49 -1.97
C HIS A 110 -1.57 11.55 -2.75
N ARG A 111 -0.93 12.04 -3.82
CA ARG A 111 -0.03 11.22 -4.66
C ARG A 111 1.17 10.75 -3.86
N ARG A 112 1.77 11.66 -3.08
CA ARG A 112 2.95 11.38 -2.24
C ARG A 112 2.64 10.40 -1.11
N SER A 113 1.43 10.45 -0.54
CA SER A 113 0.99 9.52 0.52
C SER A 113 0.92 8.06 0.07
N GLY A 114 0.90 7.81 -1.25
CA GLY A 114 0.76 6.47 -1.81
C GLY A 114 -0.64 6.18 -2.36
N ILE A 115 -1.52 7.19 -2.50
CA ILE A 115 -2.78 7.02 -3.24
C ILE A 115 -2.43 6.62 -4.68
N LEU A 116 -2.80 5.39 -5.02
CA LEU A 116 -2.41 4.74 -6.25
C LEU A 116 -3.14 5.37 -7.44
N ARG A 117 -2.41 5.55 -8.54
CA ARG A 117 -3.02 5.34 -9.85
C ARG A 117 -3.10 3.85 -10.03
N VAL A 118 -4.16 3.38 -10.68
CA VAL A 118 -4.23 1.98 -11.11
C VAL A 118 -3.17 1.66 -12.19
N ARG A 119 -2.27 2.59 -12.49
CA ARG A 119 -1.20 2.48 -13.48
C ARG A 119 0.12 1.85 -12.98
N ALA A 120 0.29 1.59 -11.69
CA ALA A 120 1.56 1.10 -11.13
C ALA A 120 1.74 -0.43 -11.15
N ARG A 121 0.69 -1.22 -11.46
CA ARG A 121 0.81 -2.68 -11.61
C ARG A 121 0.96 -3.15 -13.07
N LEU A 122 0.84 -2.24 -14.05
CA LEU A 122 0.66 -2.62 -15.46
C LEU A 122 1.57 -1.92 -16.47
N TYR A 123 2.55 -1.15 -16.01
CA TYR A 123 3.55 -0.61 -16.93
C TYR A 123 4.65 -1.61 -17.30
N ALA A 124 4.80 -2.72 -16.55
CA ALA A 124 5.79 -3.75 -16.81
C ALA A 124 5.40 -4.76 -17.92
N LEU A 125 4.18 -4.69 -18.47
CA LEU A 125 3.61 -5.77 -19.29
C LEU A 125 3.37 -5.44 -20.77
N GLY A 126 3.84 -4.30 -21.29
CA GLY A 126 3.94 -4.06 -22.74
C GLY A 126 2.64 -4.14 -23.56
N ARG A 127 1.46 -4.11 -22.93
CA ARG A 127 0.17 -4.13 -23.63
C ARG A 127 -0.33 -2.71 -23.91
N SER A 128 -0.76 -2.48 -25.14
CA SER A 128 -1.31 -1.22 -25.67
C SER A 128 -2.80 -1.00 -25.37
N ASP A 129 -3.38 -1.96 -24.67
CA ASP A 129 -4.81 -2.16 -24.49
C ASP A 129 -5.10 -2.23 -22.99
N TRP A 130 -4.92 -1.08 -22.31
CA TRP A 130 -5.29 -0.93 -20.91
C TRP A 130 -5.79 0.48 -20.58
N SER A 131 -6.92 0.57 -19.86
CA SER A 131 -7.35 1.79 -19.19
C SER A 131 -6.97 1.68 -17.71
N PRO A 132 -5.95 2.41 -17.24
CA PRO A 132 -5.69 2.55 -15.82
C PRO A 132 -6.79 3.37 -15.20
N GLN A 133 -7.65 2.76 -14.40
CA GLN A 133 -8.64 3.52 -13.64
C GLN A 133 -7.94 4.24 -12.49
N ASP A 134 -7.29 5.38 -12.77
CA ASP A 134 -6.79 6.30 -11.75
C ASP A 134 -7.84 6.43 -10.65
N ARG A 135 -7.58 5.91 -9.44
CA ARG A 135 -8.55 5.97 -8.33
C ARG A 135 -8.57 7.36 -7.67
N ILE A 136 -8.06 8.36 -8.38
CA ILE A 136 -8.01 9.75 -7.99
C ILE A 136 -8.26 10.68 -9.19
N SER A 137 -9.07 11.71 -8.99
CA SER A 137 -9.18 12.85 -9.89
C SER A 137 -8.67 14.13 -9.23
N GLU A 138 -7.54 14.65 -9.72
CA GLU A 138 -6.94 15.92 -9.30
C GLU A 138 -7.52 17.06 -10.14
N LEU A 139 -8.67 17.59 -9.73
CA LEU A 139 -9.50 18.47 -10.55
C LEU A 139 -8.87 19.85 -10.81
N HIS A 140 -8.02 20.34 -9.92
CA HIS A 140 -7.31 21.62 -10.08
C HIS A 140 -5.83 21.43 -10.44
N GLY A 141 -5.43 20.21 -10.80
CA GLY A 141 -4.05 19.88 -11.07
C GLY A 141 -3.23 19.56 -9.83
N ASN A 142 -1.94 19.37 -10.05
CA ASN A 142 -0.97 19.04 -9.01
C ASN A 142 0.34 19.80 -9.26
N SER A 143 0.83 20.48 -8.22
CA SER A 143 2.01 21.35 -8.32
C SER A 143 3.31 20.60 -8.62
N ASN A 144 3.35 19.30 -8.38
CA ASN A 144 4.48 18.41 -8.66
C ASN A 144 4.32 17.65 -9.99
N ARG A 145 3.23 17.87 -10.74
CA ARG A 145 2.92 17.11 -11.94
C ARG A 145 3.06 17.94 -13.21
N GLU A 146 3.69 17.34 -14.20
CA GLU A 146 3.72 17.82 -15.58
C GLU A 146 3.33 16.71 -16.56
N CYS A 147 2.81 17.10 -17.73
CA CYS A 147 2.34 16.20 -18.76
C CYS A 147 2.90 16.62 -20.13
N CYS A 148 3.29 15.64 -20.94
CA CYS A 148 3.68 15.90 -22.31
C CYS A 148 2.47 16.26 -23.15
N LYS A 149 2.53 17.41 -23.82
CA LYS A 149 1.48 17.86 -24.74
C LYS A 149 1.24 16.88 -25.90
N ASP A 150 2.29 16.20 -26.36
CA ASP A 150 2.27 15.45 -27.61
C ASP A 150 1.90 13.98 -27.41
N CYS A 151 2.42 13.32 -26.36
CA CYS A 151 2.15 11.90 -26.09
C CYS A 151 1.35 11.64 -24.80
N GLY A 152 1.03 12.67 -24.01
CA GLY A 152 0.28 12.53 -22.76
C GLY A 152 1.05 11.86 -21.61
N LYS A 153 2.35 11.57 -21.77
CA LYS A 153 3.18 10.99 -20.70
C LYS A 153 3.27 11.97 -19.52
N GLU A 154 2.95 11.48 -18.33
CA GLU A 154 2.98 12.26 -17.11
C GLU A 154 4.29 12.03 -16.33
N TYR A 155 4.68 13.05 -15.57
CA TYR A 155 5.82 13.01 -14.68
C TYR A 155 5.41 13.60 -13.34
N ILE A 156 5.67 12.85 -12.27
CA ILE A 156 5.65 13.37 -10.90
C ILE A 156 7.07 13.78 -10.52
N ARG A 157 7.22 14.98 -10.01
CA ARG A 157 8.51 15.59 -9.66
C ARG A 157 8.58 15.81 -8.17
N ASP A 158 9.76 15.68 -7.59
CA ASP A 158 9.98 16.04 -6.19
C ASP A 158 10.08 17.56 -5.97
N PHE A 159 9.92 18.34 -7.05
CA PHE A 159 9.91 19.80 -7.06
C PHE A 159 8.64 20.33 -7.74
N ARG A 160 8.38 21.64 -7.59
CA ARG A 160 7.24 22.29 -8.25
C ARG A 160 7.46 22.33 -9.76
N ALA A 161 6.55 21.72 -10.52
CA ALA A 161 6.62 21.61 -11.97
C ALA A 161 6.42 22.95 -12.70
N VAL A 162 5.62 23.84 -12.12
CA VAL A 162 5.37 25.23 -12.55
C VAL A 162 6.71 25.95 -12.77
N ALA A 163 6.85 26.62 -13.92
CA ALA A 163 8.12 27.24 -14.30
C ALA A 163 8.36 28.54 -13.51
N SER A 164 9.61 28.80 -13.13
CA SER A 164 9.98 30.03 -12.41
C SER A 164 10.03 31.27 -13.31
N TYR A 165 10.10 31.11 -14.63
CA TYR A 165 10.25 32.19 -15.62
C TYR A 165 8.97 32.49 -16.40
N GLU A 166 7.82 32.00 -15.92
CA GLU A 166 6.52 32.17 -16.59
C GLU A 166 6.26 33.63 -16.98
N LYS A 167 5.97 33.85 -18.26
CA LYS A 167 5.64 35.18 -18.80
C LYS A 167 4.21 35.59 -18.44
N SER A 168 3.35 34.62 -18.19
CA SER A 168 1.98 34.79 -17.69
C SER A 168 1.59 33.56 -16.88
N VAL A 169 0.58 33.70 -16.02
CA VAL A 169 0.04 32.58 -15.22
C VAL A 169 -0.59 31.46 -16.06
N HIS A 170 -0.83 31.71 -17.35
CA HIS A 170 -1.43 30.76 -18.30
C HIS A 170 -0.37 30.11 -19.22
N ASP A 171 0.91 30.41 -18.99
CA ASP A 171 2.01 29.78 -19.72
C ASP A 171 2.47 28.51 -19.00
N HIS A 172 1.81 27.40 -19.28
CA HIS A 172 2.10 26.14 -18.59
C HIS A 172 3.43 25.48 -18.96
N ARG A 173 4.23 26.06 -19.86
CA ARG A 173 5.46 25.42 -20.35
C ARG A 173 6.48 25.34 -19.23
N THR A 174 6.86 24.13 -18.88
CA THR A 174 7.80 23.91 -17.77
C THR A 174 9.27 24.09 -18.16
N GLY A 175 9.55 24.20 -19.46
CA GLY A 175 10.89 24.29 -20.03
C GLY A 175 11.59 22.95 -20.22
N ARG A 176 10.95 21.86 -19.77
CA ARG A 176 11.47 20.51 -19.86
C ARG A 176 10.88 19.77 -21.08
N LYS A 177 11.57 18.70 -21.49
CA LYS A 177 11.21 17.86 -22.62
C LYS A 177 10.83 16.46 -22.16
N CYS A 178 9.86 15.86 -22.82
CA CYS A 178 9.44 14.49 -22.59
C CYS A 178 10.58 13.53 -22.93
N THR A 179 10.94 12.63 -22.00
CA THR A 179 11.98 11.63 -22.23
C THR A 179 11.55 10.55 -23.21
N SER A 180 10.23 10.37 -23.40
CA SER A 180 9.67 9.39 -24.33
C SER A 180 9.59 9.87 -25.78
N CYS A 181 9.23 11.14 -26.03
CA CYS A 181 9.00 11.64 -27.40
C CYS A 181 9.68 12.98 -27.74
N GLY A 182 10.39 13.61 -26.80
CA GLY A 182 11.00 14.94 -27.00
C GLY A 182 10.01 16.11 -27.01
N GLY A 183 8.72 15.84 -26.81
CA GLY A 183 7.66 16.85 -26.75
C GLY A 183 7.77 17.82 -25.59
N ILE A 184 7.04 18.93 -25.64
CA ILE A 184 7.05 19.95 -24.57
C ILE A 184 6.25 19.44 -23.36
N LEU A 185 6.81 19.60 -22.16
CA LEU A 185 6.10 19.34 -20.91
C LEU A 185 5.36 20.59 -20.44
N LEU A 186 4.12 20.39 -20.01
CA LEU A 186 3.23 21.39 -19.45
C LEU A 186 2.95 21.04 -17.98
N ASP A 187 2.95 22.02 -17.08
CA ASP A 187 2.44 21.78 -15.72
C ASP A 187 0.92 21.56 -15.78
N THR A 188 0.34 21.12 -14.66
CA THR A 188 -1.08 20.73 -14.64
C THR A 188 -1.96 21.63 -13.77
N ILE A 189 -1.40 22.69 -13.18
CA ILE A 189 -2.14 23.62 -12.33
C ILE A 189 -3.23 24.31 -13.15
N ILE A 190 -4.43 24.38 -12.58
CA ILE A 190 -5.55 25.11 -13.19
C ILE A 190 -5.65 26.51 -12.58
N ASN A 191 -5.52 27.52 -13.42
CA ASN A 191 -5.66 28.93 -13.07
C ASN A 191 -7.08 29.43 -13.33
N PHE A 192 -7.42 30.59 -12.78
CA PHE A 192 -8.72 31.19 -13.01
C PHE A 192 -8.92 31.55 -14.47
N GLY A 193 -10.07 31.17 -15.03
CA GLY A 193 -10.40 31.36 -16.44
C GLY A 193 -10.10 30.13 -17.31
N GLU A 194 -9.45 29.10 -16.76
CA GLU A 194 -9.21 27.83 -17.44
C GLU A 194 -10.31 26.81 -17.14
N TYR A 195 -10.49 25.88 -18.07
CA TYR A 195 -11.35 24.72 -17.88
C TYR A 195 -10.63 23.68 -17.02
N LEU A 196 -11.40 22.96 -16.19
CA LEU A 196 -10.88 21.78 -15.51
C LEU A 196 -10.50 20.70 -16.55
N PRO A 197 -9.52 19.84 -16.27
CA PRO A 197 -9.12 18.79 -17.19
C PRO A 197 -10.28 17.82 -17.45
N GLU A 198 -10.57 17.57 -18.72
CA GLU A 198 -11.78 16.87 -19.18
C GLU A 198 -11.88 15.46 -18.60
N GLU A 199 -10.84 14.64 -18.76
CA GLU A 199 -10.84 13.25 -18.30
C GLU A 199 -10.98 13.10 -16.77
N PRO A 200 -10.17 13.79 -15.92
CA PRO A 200 -10.39 13.77 -14.48
C PRO A 200 -11.79 14.24 -14.08
N LEU A 201 -12.35 15.28 -14.72
CA LEU A 201 -13.70 15.74 -14.42
C LEU A 201 -14.77 14.72 -14.84
N ARG A 202 -14.61 14.09 -16.00
CA ARG A 202 -15.50 13.03 -16.52
C ARG A 202 -15.53 11.83 -15.58
N LEU A 203 -14.35 11.37 -15.14
CA LEU A 203 -14.22 10.26 -14.19
C LEU A 203 -14.84 10.63 -12.83
N ALA A 204 -14.52 11.79 -12.26
CA ALA A 204 -15.10 12.25 -11.00
C ALA A 204 -16.64 12.28 -11.07
N ARG A 205 -17.21 12.78 -12.18
CA ARG A 205 -18.67 12.78 -12.40
C ARG A 205 -19.24 11.37 -12.54
N SER A 206 -18.54 10.48 -13.23
CA SER A 206 -18.95 9.08 -13.39
C SER A 206 -19.01 8.37 -12.03
N HIS A 207 -17.97 8.53 -11.19
CA HIS A 207 -17.94 7.96 -9.86
C HIS A 207 -18.98 8.58 -8.93
N ALA A 208 -19.22 9.90 -9.00
CA ALA A 208 -20.29 10.55 -8.24
C ALA A 208 -21.69 10.02 -8.58
N LYS A 209 -21.96 9.71 -9.86
CA LYS A 209 -23.24 9.11 -10.28
C LYS A 209 -23.45 7.70 -9.75
N LYS A 210 -22.36 6.93 -9.58
CA LYS A 210 -22.39 5.56 -9.05
C LYS A 210 -22.42 5.52 -7.51
N ALA A 211 -21.99 6.59 -6.86
CA ALA A 211 -21.77 6.61 -5.43
C ALA A 211 -23.07 6.50 -4.63
N ASP A 212 -23.10 5.56 -3.69
CA ASP A 212 -24.13 5.47 -2.65
C ASP A 212 -23.68 6.12 -1.33
N LEU A 213 -22.41 6.50 -1.21
CA LEU A 213 -21.86 7.32 -0.13
C LEU A 213 -20.77 8.26 -0.65
N CYS A 214 -20.87 9.53 -0.29
CA CYS A 214 -19.86 10.56 -0.53
C CYS A 214 -19.53 11.30 0.77
N ILE A 215 -18.26 11.32 1.14
CA ILE A 215 -17.78 12.12 2.28
C ILE A 215 -16.93 13.29 1.75
N ALA A 216 -17.38 14.51 1.98
CA ALA A 216 -16.64 15.73 1.67
C ALA A 216 -15.81 16.17 2.89
N LEU A 217 -14.49 16.26 2.74
CA LEU A 217 -13.55 16.57 3.80
C LEU A 217 -12.83 17.90 3.52
N GLY A 218 -12.94 18.86 4.43
CA GLY A 218 -12.12 20.07 4.43
C GLY A 218 -12.30 20.95 3.18
N SER A 219 -13.51 21.06 2.65
CA SER A 219 -13.83 21.93 1.52
C SER A 219 -15.04 22.80 1.82
N SER A 220 -14.98 24.07 1.41
CA SER A 220 -16.14 24.98 1.44
C SER A 220 -17.18 24.65 0.37
N LEU A 221 -16.86 23.74 -0.58
CA LEU A 221 -17.74 23.33 -1.69
C LEU A 221 -18.23 24.49 -2.58
N SER A 222 -17.43 25.56 -2.69
CA SER A 222 -17.85 26.82 -3.30
C SER A 222 -17.39 27.01 -4.77
N VAL A 223 -16.67 26.04 -5.34
CA VAL A 223 -15.99 26.20 -6.64
C VAL A 223 -16.54 25.22 -7.66
N PRO A 224 -17.49 25.62 -8.52
CA PRO A 224 -17.91 24.82 -9.66
C PRO A 224 -16.83 24.83 -10.76
N PRO A 225 -16.78 23.78 -11.61
CA PRO A 225 -17.65 22.60 -11.60
C PRO A 225 -17.21 21.51 -10.61
N ALA A 226 -16.10 21.69 -9.87
CA ALA A 226 -15.60 20.69 -8.92
C ALA A 226 -16.59 20.40 -7.78
N SER A 227 -17.25 21.43 -7.23
CA SER A 227 -18.29 21.25 -6.21
C SER A 227 -19.52 20.48 -6.73
N GLY A 228 -19.73 20.42 -8.06
CA GLY A 228 -20.81 19.62 -8.65
C GLY A 228 -20.70 18.12 -8.39
N ILE A 229 -19.53 17.63 -7.97
CA ILE A 229 -19.30 16.21 -7.62
C ILE A 229 -20.07 15.82 -6.35
N PRO A 230 -19.81 16.43 -5.17
CA PRO A 230 -20.63 16.16 -3.98
C PRO A 230 -22.07 16.62 -4.16
N GLU A 231 -22.34 17.69 -4.92
CA GLU A 231 -23.72 18.12 -5.25
C GLU A 231 -24.53 17.00 -5.93
N THR A 232 -23.90 16.28 -6.86
CA THR A 232 -24.53 15.14 -7.55
C THR A 232 -24.93 14.05 -6.56
N CYS A 233 -24.09 13.79 -5.56
CA CYS A 233 -24.36 12.81 -4.51
C CYS A 233 -25.50 13.30 -3.61
N GLY A 234 -25.42 14.52 -3.08
CA GLY A 234 -26.43 15.09 -2.17
C GLY A 234 -27.82 15.30 -2.80
N LYS A 235 -27.90 15.43 -4.14
CA LYS A 235 -29.19 15.47 -4.87
C LYS A 235 -29.78 14.08 -5.14
N SER A 236 -28.98 13.02 -5.04
CA SER A 236 -29.42 11.66 -5.32
C SER A 236 -30.13 11.05 -4.11
N ARG A 237 -31.31 10.45 -4.32
CA ARG A 237 -32.01 9.70 -3.27
C ARG A 237 -31.31 8.39 -2.89
N ASN A 238 -30.43 7.89 -3.77
CA ASN A 238 -29.71 6.62 -3.60
C ASN A 238 -28.30 6.82 -3.02
N SER A 239 -27.93 8.05 -2.68
CA SER A 239 -26.63 8.40 -2.14
C SER A 239 -26.78 9.12 -0.81
N LYS A 240 -25.75 9.04 0.03
CA LYS A 240 -25.61 9.84 1.24
C LYS A 240 -24.45 10.81 1.10
N LEU A 241 -24.69 12.08 1.41
CA LEU A 241 -23.65 13.11 1.45
C LEU A 241 -23.35 13.47 2.90
N ILE A 242 -22.10 13.27 3.32
CA ILE A 242 -21.59 13.66 4.63
C ILE A 242 -20.57 14.76 4.43
N ILE A 243 -20.68 15.83 5.20
CA ILE A 243 -19.77 16.98 5.13
C ILE A 243 -19.02 17.10 6.45
N CYS A 244 -17.69 16.99 6.41
CA CYS A 244 -16.80 17.31 7.53
C CYS A 244 -16.02 18.58 7.21
N ASN A 245 -16.41 19.68 7.84
CA ASN A 245 -15.76 20.98 7.66
C ASN A 245 -15.97 21.86 8.89
N LEU A 246 -14.98 22.69 9.24
CA LEU A 246 -15.12 23.61 10.39
C LEU A 246 -16.06 24.77 10.10
N GLN A 247 -16.15 25.19 8.84
CA GLN A 247 -16.97 26.32 8.39
C GLN A 247 -18.19 25.84 7.63
N GLU A 248 -19.27 26.62 7.63
CA GLU A 248 -20.40 26.36 6.76
C GLU A 248 -19.97 26.29 5.29
N THR A 249 -20.57 25.35 4.56
CA THR A 249 -20.32 25.09 3.15
C THR A 249 -21.47 25.64 2.29
N PHE A 250 -21.30 25.64 0.98
CA PHE A 250 -22.38 26.04 0.06
C PHE A 250 -23.45 24.95 -0.13
N MET A 251 -23.30 23.78 0.52
CA MET A 251 -24.14 22.60 0.31
C MET A 251 -24.79 22.10 1.59
N GLU A 252 -24.95 22.97 2.60
CA GLU A 252 -25.54 22.62 3.90
C GLU A 252 -26.88 21.90 3.76
N GLY A 253 -27.77 22.39 2.88
CA GLY A 253 -29.09 21.83 2.66
C GLY A 253 -29.14 20.51 1.88
N LEU A 254 -28.00 20.00 1.40
CA LEU A 254 -27.91 18.73 0.67
C LEU A 254 -27.24 17.61 1.48
N ALA A 255 -26.62 17.93 2.62
CA ALA A 255 -25.95 16.90 3.42
C ALA A 255 -26.95 16.13 4.28
N ASP A 256 -26.78 14.81 4.33
CA ASP A 256 -27.47 13.95 5.29
C ASP A 256 -26.87 14.07 6.69
N MET A 257 -25.59 14.44 6.79
CA MET A 257 -24.88 14.63 8.05
C MET A 257 -23.80 15.70 7.93
N HIS A 258 -23.73 16.55 8.96
CA HIS A 258 -22.68 17.54 9.15
C HIS A 258 -21.82 17.16 10.35
N VAL A 259 -20.50 17.16 10.15
CA VAL A 259 -19.51 16.93 11.19
C VAL A 259 -18.66 18.20 11.33
N TRP A 260 -18.87 18.94 12.42
CA TRP A 260 -18.10 20.14 12.71
C TRP A 260 -16.81 19.76 13.42
N ALA A 261 -15.81 19.29 12.67
CA ALA A 261 -14.51 18.90 13.22
C ALA A 261 -13.39 19.04 12.18
N GLU A 262 -12.14 19.05 12.65
CA GLU A 262 -10.98 18.82 11.80
C GLU A 262 -11.07 17.42 11.15
N SER A 263 -10.68 17.30 9.87
CA SER A 263 -10.79 16.02 9.16
C SER A 263 -9.96 14.91 9.81
N ASP A 264 -8.79 15.24 10.38
CA ASP A 264 -7.94 14.27 11.09
C ASP A 264 -8.65 13.69 12.32
N VAL A 265 -9.41 14.53 13.04
CA VAL A 265 -10.16 14.14 14.25
C VAL A 265 -11.25 13.14 13.88
N LEU A 266 -11.99 13.41 12.79
CA LEU A 266 -13.02 12.50 12.30
C LEU A 266 -12.41 11.21 11.74
N MET A 267 -11.45 11.31 10.82
CA MET A 267 -10.92 10.14 10.12
C MET A 267 -10.20 9.19 11.07
N THR A 268 -9.48 9.69 12.08
CA THR A 268 -8.88 8.82 13.12
C THR A 268 -9.95 7.99 13.84
N ARG A 269 -11.09 8.60 14.19
CA ARG A 269 -12.21 7.91 14.85
C ARG A 269 -12.92 6.89 13.96
N VAL A 270 -13.09 7.23 12.69
CA VAL A 270 -13.68 6.33 11.68
C VAL A 270 -12.79 5.11 11.47
N MET A 271 -11.48 5.32 11.32
CA MET A 271 -10.50 4.25 11.12
C MET A 271 -10.40 3.31 12.32
N ASP A 272 -10.36 3.86 13.54
CA ASP A 272 -10.39 3.09 14.79
C ASP A 272 -11.61 2.16 14.88
N ARG A 273 -12.81 2.68 14.58
CA ARG A 273 -14.07 1.91 14.56
C ARG A 273 -14.20 0.91 13.42
N LEU A 274 -13.52 1.16 12.30
CA LEU A 274 -13.37 0.18 11.22
C LEU A 274 -12.41 -0.94 11.59
N GLY A 275 -11.53 -0.72 12.58
CA GLY A 275 -10.42 -1.63 12.90
C GLY A 275 -9.30 -1.56 11.85
N TYR A 276 -9.19 -0.44 11.13
CA TYR A 276 -8.15 -0.22 10.13
C TYR A 276 -7.07 0.70 10.71
N PRO A 277 -5.83 0.23 10.91
CA PRO A 277 -4.76 1.08 11.39
C PRO A 277 -4.39 2.12 10.34
N ILE A 278 -4.18 3.38 10.75
CA ILE A 278 -3.67 4.40 9.83
C ILE A 278 -2.17 4.15 9.64
N PRO A 279 -1.71 3.86 8.41
CA PRO A 279 -0.30 3.59 8.16
C PRO A 279 0.54 4.87 8.35
N SER A 280 1.78 4.67 8.80
CA SER A 280 2.77 5.76 8.81
C SER A 280 3.17 6.13 7.38
N PHE A 281 3.50 7.40 7.17
CA PHE A 281 4.01 7.85 5.88
C PHE A 281 5.44 7.35 5.67
N ILE A 282 5.64 6.54 4.63
CA ILE A 282 6.96 6.07 4.20
C ILE A 282 7.25 6.64 2.81
N LEU A 283 8.32 7.41 2.69
CA LEU A 283 8.80 7.92 1.42
C LEU A 283 9.49 6.79 0.67
N LYS A 284 8.90 6.36 -0.44
CA LYS A 284 9.46 5.34 -1.33
C LYS A 284 10.07 5.98 -2.58
N ARG A 285 11.27 5.53 -2.95
CA ARG A 285 11.99 5.94 -4.15
C ARG A 285 12.64 4.71 -4.79
N ARG A 286 12.86 4.76 -6.11
CA ARG A 286 13.52 3.68 -6.83
C ARG A 286 14.70 4.23 -7.64
N LEU A 287 15.84 3.58 -7.48
CA LEU A 287 17.07 3.89 -8.20
C LEU A 287 17.41 2.75 -9.15
N VAL A 288 17.67 3.05 -10.42
CA VAL A 288 18.20 2.10 -11.39
C VAL A 288 19.66 2.44 -11.65
N ILE A 289 20.53 1.45 -11.51
CA ILE A 289 21.95 1.52 -11.89
C ILE A 289 22.16 0.58 -13.07
N LYS A 290 22.66 1.12 -14.17
CA LYS A 290 22.98 0.35 -15.39
C LYS A 290 24.44 0.56 -15.80
N MET A 291 25.01 -0.46 -16.41
CA MET A 291 26.35 -0.40 -16.99
C MET A 291 26.27 -0.53 -18.52
N GLU A 292 26.87 0.43 -19.22
CA GLU A 292 26.92 0.49 -20.68
C GLU A 292 28.34 0.84 -21.15
N ARG A 293 28.58 0.82 -22.46
CA ARG A 293 29.78 1.38 -23.07
C ARG A 293 29.48 2.69 -23.80
N ASP A 294 30.42 3.63 -23.70
CA ASP A 294 30.38 4.83 -24.53
C ASP A 294 30.90 4.58 -25.96
N ALA A 295 30.86 5.63 -26.80
CA ALA A 295 31.35 5.57 -28.17
C ALA A 295 32.86 5.25 -28.32
N HIS A 296 33.61 5.19 -27.22
CA HIS A 296 35.02 4.81 -27.17
C HIS A 296 35.24 3.47 -26.48
N GLU A 297 34.19 2.63 -26.36
CA GLU A 297 34.22 1.30 -25.73
C GLU A 297 34.59 1.32 -24.23
N ARG A 298 34.49 2.49 -23.58
CA ARG A 298 34.76 2.63 -22.15
C ARG A 298 33.50 2.33 -21.35
N GLN A 299 33.66 1.60 -20.24
CA GLN A 299 32.56 1.34 -19.32
C GLN A 299 32.04 2.63 -18.68
N VAL A 300 30.72 2.76 -18.65
CA VAL A 300 29.99 3.85 -18.04
C VAL A 300 28.93 3.26 -17.10
N ILE A 301 28.98 3.64 -15.84
CA ILE A 301 27.91 3.36 -14.88
C ILE A 301 26.97 4.56 -14.84
N ILE A 302 25.68 4.32 -15.02
CA ILE A 302 24.64 5.36 -15.09
C ILE A 302 23.62 5.09 -13.99
N LEU A 303 23.43 6.06 -13.10
CA LEU A 303 22.42 6.02 -12.05
C LEU A 303 21.25 6.94 -12.42
N THR A 304 20.03 6.43 -12.30
CA THR A 304 18.79 7.15 -12.63
C THR A 304 17.72 6.89 -11.57
N GLY A 305 17.15 7.93 -10.98
CA GLY A 305 15.94 7.80 -10.19
C GLY A 305 14.73 7.54 -11.09
N VAL A 306 13.86 6.60 -10.73
CA VAL A 306 12.68 6.24 -11.52
C VAL A 306 11.43 6.14 -10.65
N ASP A 307 10.26 6.38 -11.26
CA ASP A 307 8.96 6.03 -10.70
C ASP A 307 8.71 4.52 -10.88
N THR A 308 7.63 4.05 -10.26
CA THR A 308 7.08 2.69 -10.38
C THR A 308 6.91 2.20 -11.82
N ASP A 309 6.65 3.11 -12.76
CA ASP A 309 6.45 2.83 -14.18
C ASP A 309 7.73 3.00 -15.03
N GLY A 310 8.89 3.14 -14.38
CA GLY A 310 10.19 3.34 -15.02
C GLY A 310 10.44 4.76 -15.53
N THR A 311 9.48 5.69 -15.34
CA THR A 311 9.67 7.08 -15.75
C THR A 311 10.78 7.74 -14.93
N PRO A 312 11.73 8.46 -15.55
CA PRO A 312 12.76 9.16 -14.79
C PRO A 312 12.18 10.21 -13.83
N VAL A 313 12.57 10.12 -12.56
CA VAL A 313 12.19 11.04 -11.48
C VAL A 313 13.45 11.57 -10.79
N THR A 314 13.55 12.90 -10.76
CA THR A 314 14.65 13.59 -10.11
C THR A 314 14.34 13.82 -8.64
N TYR A 315 15.08 13.13 -7.77
CA TYR A 315 15.04 13.32 -6.31
C TYR A 315 16.43 13.38 -5.66
N LEU A 316 17.49 13.19 -6.45
CA LEU A 316 18.89 13.31 -6.03
C LEU A 316 19.42 14.69 -6.39
N GLN A 317 20.16 15.30 -5.47
CA GLN A 317 20.94 16.52 -5.71
C GLN A 317 22.29 16.17 -6.36
N SER A 318 22.94 15.10 -5.89
CA SER A 318 24.21 14.65 -6.44
C SER A 318 24.46 13.16 -6.17
N VAL A 319 25.36 12.59 -6.95
CA VAL A 319 25.94 11.27 -6.70
C VAL A 319 27.46 11.42 -6.64
N LYS A 320 28.08 10.90 -5.59
CA LYS A 320 29.52 10.87 -5.40
C LYS A 320 30.03 9.43 -5.44
N LEU A 321 31.14 9.20 -6.13
CA LEU A 321 31.88 7.96 -6.04
C LEU A 321 32.79 8.02 -4.81
N GLU A 322 32.57 7.15 -3.81
CA GLU A 322 33.09 7.27 -2.44
C GLU A 322 34.62 7.40 -2.40
N ASP A 323 35.32 6.46 -3.04
CA ASP A 323 36.78 6.39 -3.12
C ASP A 323 37.40 7.42 -4.10
N SER A 324 36.65 8.47 -4.47
CA SER A 324 37.12 9.46 -5.43
C SER A 324 36.64 10.88 -5.13
N ARG A 325 37.24 11.86 -5.81
CA ARG A 325 36.76 13.24 -5.81
C ARG A 325 35.65 13.51 -6.83
N ARG A 326 35.17 12.48 -7.53
CA ARG A 326 34.20 12.61 -8.63
C ARG A 326 32.79 12.74 -8.05
N VAL A 327 32.13 13.84 -8.40
CA VAL A 327 30.75 14.14 -8.03
C VAL A 327 29.99 14.57 -9.28
N VAL A 328 28.85 13.95 -9.53
CA VAL A 328 27.94 14.30 -10.64
C VAL A 328 26.70 14.95 -10.05
N ARG A 329 26.31 16.11 -10.59
CA ARG A 329 25.21 16.95 -10.05
C ARG A 329 24.04 17.12 -11.02
N SER A 330 24.06 16.40 -12.13
CA SER A 330 23.05 16.49 -13.18
C SER A 330 22.69 15.09 -13.68
N GLU A 331 21.40 14.84 -13.84
CA GLU A 331 20.91 13.58 -14.39
C GLU A 331 21.11 13.50 -15.92
N PRO A 332 21.29 12.28 -16.47
CA PRO A 332 21.55 11.03 -15.73
C PRO A 332 22.94 11.06 -15.06
N PHE A 333 23.08 10.45 -13.87
CA PHE A 333 24.33 10.51 -13.11
C PHE A 333 25.33 9.48 -13.64
N SER A 334 26.16 9.90 -14.61
CA SER A 334 27.05 9.01 -15.35
C SER A 334 28.52 9.08 -14.93
N PHE A 335 29.13 7.92 -14.71
CA PHE A 335 30.55 7.76 -14.35
C PHE A 335 31.27 6.93 -15.41
N VAL A 336 32.13 7.57 -16.20
CA VAL A 336 33.02 6.90 -17.16
C VAL A 336 34.26 6.36 -16.45
N PHE A 337 34.65 5.12 -16.72
CA PHE A 337 35.86 4.48 -16.19
C PHE A 337 36.88 4.28 -17.32
N ARG A 338 38.14 4.70 -17.09
CA ARG A 338 39.22 4.61 -18.10
C ARG A 338 39.81 3.21 -18.19
N GLU A 339 39.97 2.58 -17.03
CA GLU A 339 40.34 1.18 -16.89
C GLU A 339 39.05 0.38 -16.67
N GLY A 340 38.93 -0.76 -17.34
CA GLY A 340 37.76 -1.62 -17.20
C GLY A 340 37.65 -2.15 -15.77
N LEU A 341 36.46 -2.03 -15.19
CA LEU A 341 36.08 -2.69 -13.95
C LEU A 341 35.90 -4.19 -14.23
N SER A 342 36.51 -5.01 -13.37
CA SER A 342 36.30 -6.45 -13.40
C SER A 342 34.88 -6.78 -12.91
N THR A 343 34.28 -7.81 -13.50
CA THR A 343 33.07 -8.45 -12.97
C THR A 343 33.17 -8.72 -11.48
N GLY A 344 32.11 -8.43 -10.74
CA GLY A 344 32.08 -8.59 -9.28
C GLY A 344 32.88 -7.55 -8.50
N ALA A 345 33.50 -6.56 -9.15
CA ALA A 345 34.06 -5.41 -8.44
C ALA A 345 32.94 -4.60 -7.80
N ASP A 346 33.13 -4.23 -6.53
CA ASP A 346 32.20 -3.37 -5.82
C ASP A 346 32.55 -1.89 -6.03
N VAL A 347 31.55 -1.11 -6.43
CA VAL A 347 31.64 0.33 -6.64
C VAL A 347 30.66 1.03 -5.70
N LYS A 348 31.16 1.94 -4.87
CA LYS A 348 30.35 2.61 -3.85
C LYS A 348 29.89 3.99 -4.28
N PHE A 349 28.58 4.20 -4.29
CA PHE A 349 27.97 5.48 -4.63
C PHE A 349 27.30 6.10 -3.41
N ALA A 350 27.80 7.26 -2.98
CA ALA A 350 27.11 8.10 -2.00
C ALA A 350 26.05 8.95 -2.71
N LEU A 351 24.79 8.73 -2.34
CA LEU A 351 23.61 9.43 -2.84
C LEU A 351 23.31 10.63 -1.94
N GLU A 352 23.29 11.83 -2.50
CA GLU A 352 22.83 13.04 -1.82
C GLU A 352 21.43 13.41 -2.33
N PHE A 353 20.44 13.37 -1.45
CA PHE A 353 19.05 13.68 -1.78
C PHE A 353 18.80 15.19 -1.80
N MET A 354 17.70 15.61 -2.43
CA MET A 354 17.25 17.01 -2.37
C MET A 354 16.88 17.49 -0.95
N GLY A 355 16.73 16.57 0.02
CA GLY A 355 16.60 16.91 1.44
C GLY A 355 15.23 17.48 1.82
N HIS A 356 14.16 17.07 1.13
CA HIS A 356 12.81 17.57 1.43
C HIS A 356 12.30 17.15 2.81
N TYR A 357 12.78 16.01 3.31
CA TYR A 357 12.38 15.39 4.57
C TYR A 357 13.57 15.11 5.50
N ASN A 358 14.69 15.81 5.29
CA ASN A 358 15.97 15.56 5.96
C ASN A 358 16.50 14.14 5.74
N GLU A 359 16.31 13.60 4.53
CA GLU A 359 16.81 12.27 4.19
C GLU A 359 18.34 12.21 4.40
N PRO A 360 18.86 11.16 5.07
CA PRO A 360 20.30 10.99 5.22
C PRO A 360 20.92 10.63 3.86
N ASN A 361 22.21 10.93 3.71
CA ASN A 361 22.97 10.41 2.58
C ASN A 361 23.08 8.89 2.69
N VAL A 362 22.88 8.19 1.57
CA VAL A 362 22.92 6.73 1.51
C VAL A 362 24.10 6.29 0.68
N ILE A 363 24.85 5.29 1.15
CA ILE A 363 25.87 4.63 0.35
C ILE A 363 25.26 3.36 -0.26
N ILE A 364 25.32 3.27 -1.59
CA ILE A 364 24.92 2.07 -2.33
C ILE A 364 26.17 1.35 -2.81
N ASP A 365 26.28 0.07 -2.43
CA ASP A 365 27.29 -0.84 -2.94
C ASP A 365 26.77 -1.49 -4.23
N PHE A 366 27.39 -1.18 -5.36
CA PHE A 366 27.05 -1.75 -6.67
C PHE A 366 28.13 -2.73 -7.12
N SER A 367 27.78 -4.01 -7.17
CA SER A 367 28.64 -5.05 -7.76
C SER A 367 28.47 -5.08 -9.27
N VAL A 368 29.59 -4.96 -10.00
CA VAL A 368 29.60 -4.95 -11.47
C VAL A 368 29.05 -6.28 -12.03
N PRO A 369 27.97 -6.24 -12.84
CA PRO A 369 27.32 -7.44 -13.34
C PRO A 369 28.18 -8.17 -14.39
N GLU A 370 27.91 -9.48 -14.55
CA GLU A 370 28.51 -10.30 -15.62
C GLU A 370 28.02 -9.89 -17.01
N GLU A 371 26.72 -9.61 -17.11
CA GLU A 371 26.07 -9.28 -18.38
C GLU A 371 26.07 -7.76 -18.62
N GLU A 372 26.49 -7.37 -19.82
CA GLU A 372 26.52 -5.97 -20.23
C GLU A 372 25.09 -5.47 -20.51
N GLY A 373 24.75 -4.27 -20.02
CA GLY A 373 23.38 -3.74 -20.11
C GLY A 373 22.43 -4.23 -19.01
N ALA A 374 22.87 -5.10 -18.10
CA ALA A 374 22.07 -5.50 -16.95
C ALA A 374 21.73 -4.29 -16.05
N GLU A 375 20.45 -4.17 -15.70
CA GLU A 375 19.97 -3.16 -14.77
C GLU A 375 19.91 -3.72 -13.35
N THR A 376 20.44 -2.97 -12.39
CA THR A 376 20.23 -3.24 -10.97
C THR A 376 19.28 -2.20 -10.39
N VAL A 377 18.20 -2.68 -9.78
CA VAL A 377 17.18 -1.83 -9.18
C VAL A 377 17.39 -1.80 -7.67
N TYR A 378 17.28 -0.62 -7.06
CA TYR A 378 17.27 -0.44 -5.62
C TYR A 378 15.97 0.26 -5.21
N ASP A 379 15.24 -0.33 -4.28
CA ASP A 379 14.12 0.33 -3.61
C ASP A 379 14.64 0.99 -2.33
N LEU A 380 14.38 2.29 -2.20
CA LEU A 380 14.77 3.13 -1.08
C LEU A 380 13.51 3.51 -0.30
N SER A 381 13.47 3.17 0.98
CA SER A 381 12.34 3.47 1.88
C SER A 381 12.84 4.30 3.05
N TYR A 382 12.26 5.49 3.22
CA TYR A 382 12.60 6.41 4.30
C TYR A 382 11.38 6.69 5.16
N ASP A 383 11.53 6.57 6.47
CA ASP A 383 10.54 6.96 7.47
C ASP A 383 10.92 8.32 8.08
N PRO A 384 10.23 9.43 7.73
CA PRO A 384 10.51 10.74 8.30
C PRO A 384 10.21 10.86 9.80
N ALA A 385 9.43 9.94 10.38
CA ALA A 385 9.09 9.97 11.80
C ALA A 385 10.22 9.37 12.66
N THR A 386 10.87 8.31 12.18
CA THR A 386 11.98 7.64 12.88
C THR A 386 13.36 8.05 12.34
N LEU A 387 13.41 8.76 11.22
CA LEU A 387 14.63 9.10 10.46
C LEU A 387 15.39 7.87 9.95
N THR A 388 14.68 6.75 9.76
CA THR A 388 15.27 5.48 9.33
C THR A 388 15.22 5.36 7.80
N MET A 389 16.33 4.97 7.19
CA MET A 389 16.44 4.73 5.75
C MET A 389 16.83 3.28 5.48
N ILE A 390 16.11 2.62 4.58
CA ILE A 390 16.37 1.26 4.13
C ILE A 390 16.60 1.29 2.62
N ALA A 391 17.69 0.69 2.16
CA ALA A 391 17.98 0.49 0.76
C ALA A 391 18.08 -1.01 0.46
N SER A 392 17.20 -1.50 -0.39
CA SER A 392 17.12 -2.92 -0.76
C SER A 392 17.38 -3.10 -2.25
N LYS A 393 18.33 -3.96 -2.60
CA LYS A 393 18.59 -4.37 -3.98
C LYS A 393 17.51 -5.35 -4.44
N LEU A 394 16.84 -5.05 -5.56
CA LEU A 394 15.99 -6.01 -6.27
C LEU A 394 16.84 -6.80 -7.28
N PHE A 395 16.73 -8.12 -7.24
CA PHE A 395 17.29 -8.98 -8.28
C PHE A 395 16.35 -8.98 -9.49
N VAL A 396 16.77 -8.36 -10.59
CA VAL A 396 16.06 -8.38 -11.87
C VAL A 396 16.91 -9.21 -12.83
N THR A 397 16.65 -10.50 -12.94
CA THR A 397 17.28 -11.36 -13.96
C THR A 397 16.50 -11.22 -15.26
N LEU A 398 17.06 -10.50 -16.23
CA LEU A 398 16.57 -10.48 -17.60
C LEU A 398 16.85 -11.85 -18.24
N GLY A 399 15.79 -12.55 -18.65
CA GLY A 399 15.86 -13.67 -19.58
C GLY A 399 16.06 -15.04 -18.92
N ILE A 400 15.00 -15.86 -18.97
CA ILE A 400 14.88 -17.22 -18.43
C ILE A 400 14.66 -17.22 -16.90
N SER A 401 13.38 -17.18 -16.53
CA SER A 401 12.90 -17.40 -15.16
C SER A 401 13.23 -18.83 -14.73
N LEU A 402 14.39 -18.97 -14.09
CA LEU A 402 14.72 -20.05 -13.16
C LEU A 402 15.57 -19.42 -12.04
N CYS A 403 14.95 -18.57 -11.23
CA CYS A 403 15.48 -18.22 -9.91
C CYS A 403 14.37 -18.48 -8.90
N ALA A 404 14.66 -19.37 -7.96
CA ALA A 404 13.87 -19.65 -6.78
C ALA A 404 13.63 -18.35 -6.02
N SER A 405 12.49 -17.72 -6.28
CA SER A 405 11.89 -16.72 -5.40
C SER A 405 11.56 -17.44 -4.10
N ALA A 406 12.07 -16.91 -2.99
CA ALA A 406 11.75 -17.43 -1.67
C ALA A 406 11.45 -16.27 -0.74
N PHE A 407 10.46 -16.45 0.14
CA PHE A 407 10.10 -15.46 1.15
C PHE A 407 9.97 -16.11 2.50
N SER A 408 10.20 -15.35 3.57
CA SER A 408 9.93 -15.79 4.93
C SER A 408 8.71 -15.06 5.49
N LEU A 409 7.90 -15.78 6.26
CA LEU A 409 6.68 -15.23 6.86
C LEU A 409 6.96 -14.52 8.19
N TYR A 410 8.03 -14.89 8.88
CA TYR A 410 8.42 -14.35 10.17
C TYR A 410 9.95 -14.21 10.25
N GLU A 411 10.42 -13.18 10.93
CA GLU A 411 11.86 -13.05 11.22
C GLU A 411 12.26 -13.91 12.42
N ALA A 412 13.37 -14.64 12.30
CA ALA A 412 13.91 -15.46 13.38
C ALA A 412 14.27 -14.61 14.62
N GLY A 413 13.96 -15.12 15.81
CA GLY A 413 14.31 -14.50 17.09
C GLY A 413 13.43 -13.33 17.51
N THR A 414 12.34 -13.06 16.78
CA THR A 414 11.37 -12.00 17.12
C THR A 414 10.49 -12.37 18.32
N ASP A 415 10.09 -13.63 18.42
CA ASP A 415 9.28 -14.13 19.54
C ASP A 415 10.18 -14.88 20.55
N LYS A 416 10.49 -14.22 21.66
CA LYS A 416 11.34 -14.81 22.72
C LYS A 416 10.65 -15.91 23.53
N HIS A 417 9.36 -16.14 23.29
CA HIS A 417 8.54 -17.09 24.05
C HIS A 417 8.28 -18.41 23.33
N VAL A 418 8.90 -18.66 22.17
CA VAL A 418 8.81 -19.93 21.45
C VAL A 418 10.06 -20.80 21.60
N THR A 419 9.93 -22.10 21.32
CA THR A 419 11.07 -23.02 21.29
C THR A 419 12.00 -22.67 20.11
N LYS A 420 13.29 -23.03 20.20
CA LYS A 420 14.23 -22.90 19.08
C LYS A 420 13.84 -23.72 17.84
N ALA A 421 13.00 -24.75 18.02
CA ALA A 421 12.45 -25.51 16.89
C ALA A 421 11.37 -24.68 16.18
N CYS A 422 10.39 -24.18 16.94
CA CYS A 422 9.34 -23.30 16.42
C CYS A 422 9.89 -22.04 15.75
N ASP A 423 10.87 -21.37 16.36
CA ASP A 423 11.49 -20.16 15.81
C ASP A 423 12.15 -20.42 14.45
N ARG A 424 12.81 -21.58 14.30
CA ARG A 424 13.37 -22.00 13.01
C ARG A 424 12.29 -22.37 12.00
N ALA A 425 11.21 -23.02 12.45
CA ALA A 425 10.11 -23.43 11.58
C ALA A 425 9.36 -22.21 11.01
N VAL A 426 9.02 -21.22 11.83
CA VAL A 426 8.28 -20.03 11.36
C VAL A 426 9.12 -19.12 10.48
N ALA A 427 10.44 -19.09 10.70
CA ALA A 427 11.37 -18.28 9.93
C ALA A 427 11.91 -18.99 8.67
N ALA A 428 11.57 -20.27 8.46
CA ALA A 428 12.00 -21.03 7.30
C ALA A 428 11.51 -20.37 6.00
N ASP A 429 12.39 -20.35 5.00
CA ASP A 429 12.07 -19.82 3.68
C ASP A 429 11.02 -20.69 2.99
N VAL A 430 10.01 -20.02 2.45
CA VAL A 430 9.03 -20.59 1.53
C VAL A 430 9.53 -20.34 0.12
N ASN A 431 9.98 -21.39 -0.55
CA ASN A 431 10.51 -21.37 -1.91
C ASN A 431 9.39 -21.32 -2.94
N CYS A 432 8.75 -20.17 -3.03
CA CYS A 432 7.67 -19.87 -3.96
C CYS A 432 7.80 -18.46 -4.51
N ASP A 433 7.21 -18.21 -5.69
CA ASP A 433 7.11 -16.86 -6.23
C ASP A 433 6.58 -15.86 -5.21
N GLN A 434 7.21 -14.67 -5.18
CA GLN A 434 6.87 -13.61 -4.22
C GLN A 434 5.38 -13.23 -4.32
N GLU A 435 4.77 -13.39 -5.50
CA GLU A 435 3.35 -13.14 -5.68
C GLU A 435 2.47 -14.05 -4.81
N ALA A 436 2.92 -15.27 -4.48
CA ALA A 436 2.19 -16.14 -3.55
C ALA A 436 2.06 -15.53 -2.16
N TYR A 437 2.99 -14.68 -1.73
CA TYR A 437 2.86 -13.96 -0.46
C TYR A 437 1.61 -13.08 -0.41
N SER A 438 1.11 -12.59 -1.55
CA SER A 438 -0.13 -11.79 -1.61
C SER A 438 -1.35 -12.54 -1.07
N PHE A 439 -1.31 -13.88 -1.11
CA PHE A 439 -2.34 -14.79 -0.60
C PHE A 439 -2.47 -14.82 0.92
N ILE A 440 -1.55 -14.17 1.65
CA ILE A 440 -1.54 -14.09 3.12
C ILE A 440 -2.82 -13.47 3.72
N LYS A 441 -3.51 -12.63 2.95
CA LYS A 441 -4.77 -12.00 3.37
C LYS A 441 -5.94 -12.98 3.35
N GLY A 442 -5.87 -14.05 2.56
CA GLY A 442 -6.93 -15.03 2.34
C GLY A 442 -8.08 -14.49 1.48
N GLY A 443 -8.92 -15.40 0.98
CA GLY A 443 -10.06 -15.08 0.11
C GLY A 443 -9.78 -15.34 -1.37
N TRP A 444 -10.68 -14.89 -2.25
CA TRP A 444 -10.55 -15.07 -3.69
C TRP A 444 -9.65 -14.01 -4.33
N TYR A 445 -8.65 -14.45 -5.09
CA TYR A 445 -7.65 -13.59 -5.72
C TYR A 445 -7.86 -13.37 -7.23
N GLY A 446 -8.78 -14.09 -7.86
CA GLY A 446 -8.99 -14.03 -9.31
C GLY A 446 -7.77 -14.50 -10.09
N SER A 447 -7.71 -14.19 -11.38
CA SER A 447 -6.55 -14.52 -12.21
C SER A 447 -5.33 -13.70 -11.82
N LEU A 448 -4.16 -14.32 -11.86
CA LEU A 448 -2.89 -13.61 -11.77
C LEU A 448 -2.59 -12.86 -13.09
N GLU A 449 -1.58 -12.00 -13.05
CA GLU A 449 -1.29 -11.03 -14.12
C GLU A 449 -0.99 -11.65 -15.50
N SER A 450 -0.51 -12.89 -15.52
CA SER A 450 -0.27 -13.68 -16.73
C SER A 450 -0.24 -15.17 -16.43
N GLU A 451 -0.47 -16.00 -17.46
CA GLU A 451 -0.28 -17.45 -17.39
C GLU A 451 1.11 -17.82 -16.90
N SER A 452 2.16 -17.11 -17.33
CA SER A 452 3.53 -17.35 -16.87
C SER A 452 3.75 -17.04 -15.38
N LEU A 453 3.04 -16.05 -14.81
CA LEU A 453 3.09 -15.76 -13.39
C LEU A 453 2.30 -16.81 -12.60
N THR A 454 1.16 -17.24 -13.15
CA THR A 454 0.43 -18.39 -12.63
C THR A 454 1.32 -19.63 -12.62
N ASP A 455 2.03 -19.94 -13.70
CA ASP A 455 2.98 -21.05 -13.78
C ASP A 455 4.10 -20.94 -12.73
N ALA A 456 4.63 -19.74 -12.50
CA ALA A 456 5.68 -19.50 -11.49
C ALA A 456 5.19 -19.74 -10.05
N VAL A 457 3.94 -19.33 -9.74
CA VAL A 457 3.28 -19.62 -8.46
C VAL A 457 2.89 -21.10 -8.37
N CYS A 458 2.57 -21.72 -9.49
CA CYS A 458 1.98 -23.06 -9.53
C CYS A 458 2.98 -24.22 -9.61
N THR A 459 4.26 -23.94 -9.43
CA THR A 459 5.31 -24.96 -9.36
C THR A 459 5.11 -25.97 -8.22
N ASP A 460 5.60 -27.20 -8.44
CA ASP A 460 5.65 -28.24 -7.41
C ASP A 460 6.55 -27.82 -6.23
N THR A 461 7.63 -27.09 -6.52
CA THR A 461 8.55 -26.57 -5.51
C THR A 461 7.86 -25.59 -4.56
N CYS A 462 7.15 -24.59 -5.10
CA CYS A 462 6.33 -23.67 -4.32
C CYS A 462 5.38 -24.42 -3.42
N SER A 463 4.71 -25.40 -4.02
CA SER A 463 3.74 -26.20 -3.32
C SER A 463 4.36 -26.95 -2.15
N GLN A 464 5.34 -27.81 -2.43
CA GLN A 464 5.96 -28.64 -1.42
C GLN A 464 6.55 -27.75 -0.29
N SER A 465 7.16 -26.62 -0.64
CA SER A 465 7.72 -25.71 0.35
C SER A 465 6.66 -25.08 1.27
N LEU A 466 5.51 -24.67 0.73
CA LEU A 466 4.39 -24.18 1.55
C LEU A 466 3.80 -25.28 2.44
N GLN A 467 3.65 -26.49 1.92
CA GLN A 467 3.16 -27.64 2.68
C GLN A 467 4.12 -28.02 3.82
N ASP A 468 5.41 -28.06 3.54
CA ASP A 468 6.46 -28.35 4.52
C ASP A 468 6.49 -27.26 5.58
N TRP A 469 6.41 -25.98 5.18
CA TRP A 469 6.37 -24.86 6.12
C TRP A 469 5.18 -24.97 7.07
N VAL A 470 3.97 -25.20 6.53
CA VAL A 470 2.75 -25.35 7.35
C VAL A 470 2.85 -26.56 8.28
N THR A 471 3.39 -27.68 7.80
CA THR A 471 3.57 -28.91 8.58
C THR A 471 4.55 -28.69 9.73
N ASN A 472 5.75 -28.18 9.42
CA ASN A 472 6.81 -27.93 10.42
C ASN A 472 6.35 -26.94 11.48
N VAL A 473 5.68 -25.85 11.10
CA VAL A 473 5.14 -24.88 12.09
C VAL A 473 4.05 -25.52 12.94
N SER A 474 3.20 -26.39 12.37
CA SER A 474 2.14 -27.07 13.12
C SER A 474 2.67 -28.13 14.09
N GLU A 475 3.80 -28.75 13.78
CA GLU A 475 4.47 -29.76 14.62
C GLU A 475 5.36 -29.13 15.70
N ASP A 476 6.15 -28.12 15.34
CA ASP A 476 7.18 -27.56 16.22
C ASP A 476 6.68 -26.40 17.11
N CYS A 477 5.55 -25.76 16.78
CA CYS A 477 4.98 -24.66 17.55
C CYS A 477 3.73 -25.06 18.35
N GLU A 478 3.70 -24.70 19.64
CA GLU A 478 2.52 -24.89 20.49
C GLU A 478 1.33 -24.00 20.06
N ASP A 479 1.61 -22.77 19.60
CA ASP A 479 0.58 -21.86 19.07
C ASP A 479 0.27 -22.16 17.61
N LYS A 480 -0.79 -22.95 17.40
CA LYS A 480 -1.31 -23.30 16.07
C LYS A 480 -1.71 -22.08 15.23
N ASN A 481 -1.91 -20.89 15.82
CA ASN A 481 -2.21 -19.69 15.04
C ASN A 481 -1.01 -19.21 14.21
N LYS A 482 0.22 -19.61 14.54
CA LYS A 482 1.40 -19.21 13.76
C LYS A 482 1.38 -19.78 12.34
N ALA A 483 0.79 -20.97 12.15
CA ALA A 483 0.61 -21.59 10.84
C ALA A 483 -0.46 -20.92 9.96
N ARG A 484 -1.29 -20.03 10.54
CA ARG A 484 -2.45 -19.42 9.87
C ARG A 484 -2.10 -18.75 8.54
N TYR A 485 -1.01 -17.98 8.52
CA TYR A 485 -0.62 -17.21 7.33
C TYR A 485 -0.07 -18.11 6.22
N GLY A 486 0.75 -19.10 6.56
CA GLY A 486 1.20 -20.11 5.59
C GLY A 486 0.03 -20.91 5.03
N LEU A 487 -0.95 -21.27 5.85
CA LEU A 487 -2.14 -22.00 5.40
C LEU A 487 -3.03 -21.15 4.46
N ARG A 488 -3.14 -19.84 4.69
CA ARG A 488 -3.84 -18.93 3.76
C ARG A 488 -3.13 -18.86 2.41
N ILE A 489 -1.81 -18.75 2.44
CA ILE A 489 -1.01 -18.72 1.22
C ILE A 489 -1.17 -20.03 0.45
N TRP A 490 -1.02 -21.16 1.15
CA TRP A 490 -1.26 -22.50 0.59
C TRP A 490 -2.63 -22.63 -0.08
N THR A 491 -3.69 -22.20 0.62
CA THR A 491 -5.07 -22.29 0.10
C THR A 491 -5.27 -21.40 -1.12
N GLY A 492 -4.75 -20.17 -1.09
CA GLY A 492 -4.81 -19.23 -2.21
C GLY A 492 -4.03 -19.73 -3.43
N SER A 493 -2.82 -20.25 -3.21
CA SER A 493 -2.02 -20.88 -4.26
C SER A 493 -2.75 -22.06 -4.87
N ASN A 494 -3.26 -23.00 -4.06
CA ASN A 494 -3.95 -24.18 -4.58
C ASN A 494 -5.21 -23.81 -5.39
N ALA A 495 -5.98 -22.83 -4.92
CA ALA A 495 -7.14 -22.34 -5.66
C ALA A 495 -6.75 -21.72 -7.03
N THR A 496 -5.62 -21.00 -7.07
CA THR A 496 -5.10 -20.35 -8.26
C THR A 496 -4.55 -21.34 -9.28
N CYS A 497 -3.95 -22.43 -8.80
CA CYS A 497 -3.28 -23.43 -9.63
C CYS A 497 -4.19 -24.52 -10.18
N MET A 498 -5.51 -24.43 -9.98
CA MET A 498 -6.45 -25.38 -10.56
C MET A 498 -6.54 -25.16 -12.07
N ILE A 499 -6.37 -26.24 -12.84
CA ILE A 499 -6.55 -26.25 -14.30
C ILE A 499 -7.77 -27.10 -14.64
N ASP A 500 -8.61 -26.55 -15.51
CA ASP A 500 -9.66 -27.31 -16.18
C ASP A 500 -9.06 -28.15 -17.31
N THR A 501 -9.04 -29.48 -17.20
CA THR A 501 -8.40 -30.31 -18.24
C THR A 501 -9.13 -30.29 -19.58
N LYS A 502 -10.38 -29.81 -19.62
CA LYS A 502 -11.15 -29.73 -20.87
C LYS A 502 -10.68 -28.57 -21.73
N THR A 503 -10.45 -27.41 -21.12
CA THR A 503 -10.00 -26.19 -21.81
C THR A 503 -8.49 -25.99 -21.75
N GLY A 504 -7.80 -26.62 -20.80
CA GLY A 504 -6.39 -26.38 -20.51
C GLY A 504 -6.12 -25.02 -19.85
N ARG A 505 -7.17 -24.29 -19.44
CA ARG A 505 -7.05 -22.97 -18.81
C ARG A 505 -7.09 -23.07 -17.29
N TYR A 506 -6.49 -22.10 -16.61
CA TYR A 506 -6.64 -21.94 -15.17
C TYR A 506 -8.09 -21.62 -14.80
N CYS A 507 -8.57 -22.25 -13.74
CA CYS A 507 -9.94 -22.09 -13.27
C CYS A 507 -10.29 -20.65 -12.89
N ASN A 508 -9.31 -19.87 -12.42
CA ASN A 508 -9.52 -18.45 -12.13
C ASN A 508 -9.83 -17.65 -13.39
N ASP A 509 -9.16 -17.95 -14.51
CA ASP A 509 -9.42 -17.30 -15.80
C ASP A 509 -10.81 -17.64 -16.32
N ILE A 510 -11.23 -18.90 -16.14
CA ILE A 510 -12.56 -19.36 -16.55
C ILE A 510 -13.64 -18.65 -15.73
N ILE A 511 -13.50 -18.59 -14.40
CA ILE A 511 -14.47 -17.94 -13.53
C ILE A 511 -14.53 -16.43 -13.77
N GLN A 512 -13.41 -15.80 -14.12
CA GLN A 512 -13.37 -14.38 -14.43
C GLN A 512 -14.12 -14.02 -15.72
N ASP A 513 -14.26 -14.98 -16.64
CA ASP A 513 -15.06 -14.83 -17.86
C ASP A 513 -16.57 -15.04 -17.65
N PHE A 514 -17.00 -15.39 -16.42
CA PHE A 514 -18.42 -15.58 -16.12
C PHE A 514 -19.20 -14.28 -16.25
N THR A 515 -20.50 -14.43 -16.44
CA THR A 515 -21.43 -13.33 -16.57
C THR A 515 -21.44 -12.48 -15.29
N ASP A 516 -21.15 -11.19 -15.42
CA ASP A 516 -21.17 -10.23 -14.30
C ASP A 516 -22.62 -9.98 -13.86
N VAL A 517 -23.04 -10.70 -12.83
CA VAL A 517 -24.35 -10.59 -12.19
C VAL A 517 -24.20 -10.01 -10.77
N GLY A 518 -25.22 -9.28 -10.30
CA GLY A 518 -25.18 -8.63 -8.99
C GLY A 518 -25.31 -9.59 -7.80
N ASP A 519 -25.70 -10.85 -8.06
CA ASP A 519 -25.88 -11.94 -7.12
C ASP A 519 -25.52 -13.26 -7.83
N ASP A 520 -24.61 -14.06 -7.28
CA ASP A 520 -24.20 -15.37 -7.80
C ASP A 520 -25.40 -16.33 -7.99
N GLY A 521 -26.51 -16.11 -7.26
CA GLY A 521 -27.80 -16.77 -7.47
C GLY A 521 -28.42 -16.57 -8.85
N GLU A 522 -28.00 -15.54 -9.59
CA GLU A 522 -28.45 -15.18 -10.93
C GLU A 522 -27.51 -15.67 -12.04
N LEU A 523 -26.39 -16.31 -11.68
CA LEU A 523 -25.47 -16.89 -12.67
C LEU A 523 -26.20 -17.89 -13.58
N PRO A 524 -25.88 -17.91 -14.89
CA PRO A 524 -26.28 -18.98 -15.79
C PRO A 524 -25.99 -20.36 -15.19
N HIS A 525 -26.89 -21.33 -15.43
CA HIS A 525 -26.81 -22.66 -14.80
C HIS A 525 -25.48 -23.37 -15.10
N ASP A 526 -24.96 -23.22 -16.31
CA ASP A 526 -23.69 -23.77 -16.77
C ASP A 526 -22.47 -23.13 -16.10
N GLU A 527 -22.52 -21.83 -15.80
CA GLU A 527 -21.47 -21.12 -15.05
C GLU A 527 -21.55 -21.44 -13.54
N LEU A 528 -22.75 -21.40 -12.96
CA LEU A 528 -23.00 -21.76 -11.56
C LEU A 528 -22.58 -23.19 -11.23
N CYS A 529 -22.83 -24.12 -12.16
CA CYS A 529 -22.49 -25.53 -12.01
C CYS A 529 -21.13 -25.89 -12.63
N HIS A 530 -20.34 -24.91 -13.07
CA HIS A 530 -19.05 -25.16 -13.69
C HIS A 530 -18.05 -25.78 -12.70
N PRO A 531 -17.31 -26.86 -13.06
CA PRO A 531 -16.41 -27.56 -12.14
C PRO A 531 -15.42 -26.65 -11.40
N CYS A 532 -14.81 -25.69 -12.09
CA CYS A 532 -13.93 -24.69 -11.48
C CYS A 532 -14.60 -23.89 -10.36
N TYR A 533 -15.84 -23.44 -10.57
CA TYR A 533 -16.57 -22.62 -9.60
C TYR A 533 -16.99 -23.45 -8.39
N VAL A 534 -17.50 -24.66 -8.62
CA VAL A 534 -17.84 -25.62 -7.55
C VAL A 534 -16.60 -25.95 -6.72
N LYS A 535 -15.49 -26.32 -7.36
CA LYS A 535 -14.27 -26.71 -6.66
C LYS A 535 -13.65 -25.57 -5.86
N ARG A 536 -13.73 -24.34 -6.39
CA ARG A 536 -13.37 -23.12 -5.64
C ARG A 536 -14.17 -23.04 -4.34
N LEU A 537 -15.50 -23.14 -4.40
CA LEU A 537 -16.35 -23.06 -3.20
C LEU A 537 -16.03 -24.18 -2.19
N GLU A 538 -15.69 -25.38 -2.67
CA GLU A 538 -15.26 -26.50 -1.82
C GLU A 538 -13.93 -26.26 -1.11
N MET A 539 -12.95 -25.62 -1.78
CA MET A 539 -11.63 -25.33 -1.19
C MET A 539 -11.70 -24.30 -0.06
N TYR A 540 -12.69 -23.41 -0.10
CA TYR A 540 -12.94 -22.40 0.95
C TYR A 540 -14.03 -22.84 1.95
N LYS A 541 -14.33 -24.15 2.04
CA LYS A 541 -15.16 -24.72 3.12
C LYS A 541 -14.70 -24.20 4.49
N PRO A 542 -15.59 -24.14 5.51
CA PRO A 542 -15.29 -23.60 6.83
C PRO A 542 -14.12 -24.32 7.50
N SER A 543 -12.92 -23.81 7.21
CA SER A 543 -11.69 -24.00 7.95
C SER A 543 -11.62 -22.88 8.99
N PRO A 544 -11.01 -23.11 10.18
CA PRO A 544 -10.84 -22.08 11.21
C PRO A 544 -10.13 -20.79 10.75
N TYR A 545 -9.62 -20.79 9.52
CA TYR A 545 -8.70 -19.79 8.98
C TYR A 545 -9.20 -19.11 7.70
N ALA A 546 -10.34 -19.56 7.14
CA ALA A 546 -10.98 -18.95 5.98
C ALA A 546 -11.76 -17.68 6.39
N LEU A 547 -11.57 -16.58 5.65
CA LEU A 547 -12.37 -15.37 5.80
C LEU A 547 -13.76 -15.61 5.18
N ASN A 548 -14.81 -15.24 5.93
CA ASN A 548 -16.21 -15.23 5.47
C ASN A 548 -16.82 -16.62 5.18
N THR A 549 -16.84 -17.49 6.21
CA THR A 549 -17.41 -18.85 6.16
C THR A 549 -18.87 -18.89 5.75
N LYS A 550 -19.67 -17.91 6.17
CA LYS A 550 -21.12 -17.89 5.95
C LYS A 550 -21.52 -17.75 4.47
N TRP A 551 -20.85 -16.87 3.71
CA TRP A 551 -21.17 -16.69 2.29
C TRP A 551 -20.82 -17.94 1.47
N HIS A 552 -19.66 -18.54 1.74
CA HIS A 552 -19.24 -19.77 1.04
C HIS A 552 -20.18 -20.94 1.33
N GLU A 553 -20.63 -21.08 2.59
CA GLU A 553 -21.65 -22.08 2.97
C GLU A 553 -22.95 -21.87 2.20
N GLU A 554 -23.46 -20.64 2.15
CA GLU A 554 -24.70 -20.30 1.41
C GLU A 554 -24.56 -20.56 -0.09
N GLN A 555 -23.41 -20.25 -0.71
CA GLN A 555 -23.17 -20.51 -2.13
C GLN A 555 -23.01 -22.00 -2.42
N LEU A 556 -22.32 -22.75 -1.56
CA LEU A 556 -22.18 -24.19 -1.75
C LEU A 556 -23.55 -24.89 -1.60
N GLU A 557 -24.38 -24.44 -0.67
CA GLU A 557 -25.76 -24.95 -0.51
C GLU A 557 -26.63 -24.60 -1.73
N LEU A 558 -26.48 -23.39 -2.28
CA LEU A 558 -27.13 -22.97 -3.52
C LEU A 558 -26.71 -23.85 -4.71
N VAL A 559 -25.40 -24.06 -4.89
CA VAL A 559 -24.83 -24.91 -5.95
C VAL A 559 -25.34 -26.34 -5.77
N HIS A 560 -25.27 -26.91 -4.57
CA HIS A 560 -25.83 -28.23 -4.30
C HIS A 560 -27.32 -28.28 -4.65
N LYS A 561 -28.11 -27.28 -4.27
CA LYS A 561 -29.54 -27.25 -4.56
C LYS A 561 -29.87 -27.14 -6.05
N LYS A 562 -29.13 -26.32 -6.81
CA LYS A 562 -29.41 -26.02 -8.23
C LYS A 562 -28.71 -26.95 -9.22
N CYS A 563 -27.61 -27.57 -8.81
CA CYS A 563 -26.80 -28.47 -9.63
C CYS A 563 -27.04 -29.96 -9.30
N SER A 564 -27.80 -30.29 -8.24
CA SER A 564 -28.22 -31.67 -7.94
C SER A 564 -29.24 -32.17 -8.98
N GLY A 565 -28.75 -32.77 -10.06
CA GLY A 565 -29.58 -33.33 -11.13
C GLY A 565 -28.98 -33.20 -12.53
N SER A 566 -27.98 -32.33 -12.71
CA SER A 566 -27.11 -32.41 -13.88
C SER A 566 -26.21 -33.63 -13.73
N THR A 567 -26.46 -34.68 -14.51
CA THR A 567 -25.39 -35.59 -14.93
C THR A 567 -24.19 -34.72 -15.33
N PRO A 568 -22.96 -35.01 -14.87
CA PRO A 568 -21.80 -34.26 -15.30
C PRO A 568 -21.74 -34.37 -16.83
N THR A 569 -22.13 -33.31 -17.51
CA THR A 569 -22.04 -33.23 -18.97
C THR A 569 -20.55 -33.24 -19.26
N GLU A 570 -20.01 -34.44 -19.51
CA GLU A 570 -18.60 -34.73 -19.76
C GLU A 570 -17.69 -34.17 -18.67
N THR A 571 -17.45 -34.97 -17.61
CA THR A 571 -16.56 -34.69 -16.49
C THR A 571 -15.26 -34.04 -16.97
N ALA A 572 -15.19 -32.71 -16.87
CA ALA A 572 -13.92 -32.01 -16.89
C ALA A 572 -13.15 -32.57 -15.70
N THR A 573 -12.01 -33.22 -15.98
CA THR A 573 -11.13 -33.66 -14.91
C THR A 573 -10.44 -32.39 -14.44
N LEU A 574 -10.41 -32.11 -13.14
CA LEU A 574 -9.57 -31.04 -12.62
C LEU A 574 -8.25 -31.68 -12.22
N VAL A 575 -7.13 -31.12 -12.65
CA VAL A 575 -5.83 -31.50 -12.10
C VAL A 575 -5.50 -30.51 -11.00
N SER A 576 -5.37 -31.04 -9.79
CA SER A 576 -4.65 -30.42 -8.69
C SER A 576 -3.53 -31.39 -8.37
N GLU A 577 -2.31 -31.11 -8.86
CA GLU A 577 -1.11 -31.80 -8.37
C GLU A 577 -0.80 -31.27 -6.97
N LYS A 578 -1.60 -31.62 -5.95
CA LYS A 578 -1.37 -31.17 -4.57
C LYS A 578 -2.17 -31.99 -3.57
N SER A 579 -1.48 -32.79 -2.75
CA SER A 579 -2.09 -33.63 -1.71
C SER A 579 -2.85 -32.79 -0.68
N GLU A 580 -4.03 -33.24 -0.26
CA GLU A 580 -4.76 -32.65 0.88
C GLU A 580 -3.96 -32.89 2.19
N LEU A 581 -3.74 -31.83 2.97
CA LEU A 581 -3.23 -32.00 4.35
C LEU A 581 -4.25 -32.81 5.16
N SER A 582 -3.80 -33.90 5.79
CA SER A 582 -4.69 -34.80 6.54
C SER A 582 -5.45 -34.08 7.67
N GLU A 583 -6.72 -34.45 7.86
CA GLU A 583 -7.67 -33.92 8.87
C GLU A 583 -7.27 -34.16 10.35
N THR A 584 -6.04 -34.58 10.64
CA THR A 584 -5.62 -34.91 12.01
C THR A 584 -5.26 -33.69 12.87
N ALA A 585 -5.17 -32.49 12.28
CA ALA A 585 -4.86 -31.26 13.02
C ALA A 585 -6.10 -30.47 13.54
N THR A 586 -7.33 -30.85 13.17
CA THR A 586 -8.52 -29.98 13.23
C THR A 586 -9.59 -30.33 14.28
N THR A 587 -9.36 -31.23 15.24
CA THR A 587 -10.34 -31.48 16.31
C THR A 587 -9.77 -31.18 17.70
N ALA A 588 -10.10 -30.01 18.23
CA ALA A 588 -10.21 -29.77 19.68
C ALA A 588 -11.61 -29.20 19.93
N GLU A 589 -12.45 -30.01 20.57
CA GLU A 589 -13.88 -29.81 20.73
C GLU A 589 -14.25 -28.52 21.49
N VAL A 590 -15.22 -27.80 20.92
CA VAL A 590 -16.08 -26.88 21.66
C VAL A 590 -17.18 -27.72 22.32
N SER A 591 -17.05 -27.99 23.61
CA SER A 591 -18.18 -28.50 24.41
C SER A 591 -18.83 -27.38 25.22
N LYS A 592 -20.04 -27.01 24.80
CA LYS A 592 -21.02 -26.23 25.55
C LYS A 592 -21.32 -26.90 26.90
N ALA A 593 -21.43 -26.10 27.96
CA ALA A 593 -22.36 -26.39 29.06
C ALA A 593 -22.92 -25.06 29.62
N SER A 594 -24.16 -24.76 29.24
CA SER A 594 -25.05 -23.94 30.07
C SER A 594 -25.27 -24.63 31.41
N GLN A 595 -25.11 -23.92 32.52
CA GLN A 595 -26.16 -23.87 33.55
C GLN A 595 -25.90 -22.75 34.56
N LYS A 596 -27.02 -22.10 34.89
CA LYS A 596 -27.21 -20.95 35.75
C LYS A 596 -27.56 -21.47 37.16
N ALA A 597 -26.93 -20.87 38.17
CA ALA A 597 -27.45 -20.47 39.49
C ALA A 597 -28.10 -21.48 40.49
N ASN A 598 -27.81 -21.17 41.77
CA ASN A 598 -28.45 -21.55 43.05
C ASN A 598 -28.10 -22.96 43.59
N SER A 599 -27.86 -23.19 44.89
CA SER A 599 -28.09 -22.44 46.14
C SER A 599 -27.38 -23.14 47.33
N GLU A 600 -27.25 -22.41 48.43
CA GLU A 600 -27.18 -22.85 49.86
C GLU A 600 -25.90 -23.61 50.34
N GLU A 601 -25.10 -23.11 51.29
CA GLU A 601 -25.29 -22.81 52.73
C GLU A 601 -24.59 -23.91 53.57
N GLU A 602 -23.46 -23.58 54.21
CA GLU A 602 -23.23 -23.69 55.67
C GLU A 602 -21.74 -23.62 56.08
N SER A 603 -21.60 -23.07 57.28
CA SER A 603 -20.44 -22.74 58.12
C SER A 603 -19.31 -23.77 58.26
N VAL A 604 -18.09 -23.34 58.61
CA VAL A 604 -17.53 -23.37 59.99
C VAL A 604 -16.19 -22.60 60.08
N LEU A 605 -16.11 -21.82 61.17
CA LEU A 605 -15.00 -21.16 61.89
C LEU A 605 -13.58 -21.79 61.78
N SER A 606 -12.53 -20.96 61.76
CA SER A 606 -11.65 -20.71 62.94
C SER A 606 -10.25 -20.15 62.59
N THR A 607 -10.02 -18.90 63.00
CA THR A 607 -8.84 -18.34 63.72
C THR A 607 -7.39 -18.55 63.24
N GLY A 608 -6.65 -17.43 63.12
CA GLY A 608 -5.23 -17.37 63.50
C GLY A 608 -4.34 -16.44 62.69
N THR A 609 -4.22 -15.19 63.12
CA THR A 609 -3.06 -14.27 62.89
C THR A 609 -2.43 -13.98 64.26
N PRO A 610 -1.31 -13.24 64.41
CA PRO A 610 -0.28 -12.78 63.46
C PRO A 610 1.17 -12.87 64.01
N GLU A 611 2.18 -12.46 63.23
CA GLU A 611 3.33 -11.62 63.64
C GLU A 611 4.14 -11.33 62.35
N GLN A 612 4.13 -10.12 61.77
CA GLN A 612 4.99 -8.94 62.07
C GLN A 612 6.47 -9.33 62.32
N THR A 613 7.49 -8.77 61.67
CA THR A 613 7.72 -7.33 61.48
C THR A 613 8.95 -7.08 60.57
N THR A 614 8.79 -6.10 59.67
CA THR A 614 9.71 -4.97 59.33
C THR A 614 11.13 -5.25 58.84
N SER A 615 11.42 -4.83 57.59
CA SER A 615 12.12 -3.59 57.20
C SER A 615 13.64 -3.80 57.12
N SER A 616 14.42 -3.28 56.17
CA SER A 616 14.37 -1.99 55.47
C SER A 616 15.44 -1.99 54.36
N GLU A 617 15.17 -1.30 53.25
CA GLU A 617 16.19 -0.82 52.29
C GLU A 617 17.18 0.16 52.98
N PRO A 618 18.38 0.45 52.42
CA PRO A 618 18.50 1.45 51.35
C PRO A 618 19.57 1.19 50.26
N THR A 619 19.24 1.72 49.08
CA THR A 619 20.05 2.41 48.04
C THR A 619 21.58 2.60 48.22
N VAL A 620 22.33 2.48 47.11
CA VAL A 620 23.04 3.57 46.39
C VAL A 620 24.19 3.02 45.48
N SER A 621 24.28 3.64 44.30
CA SER A 621 25.28 3.68 43.21
C SER A 621 26.70 3.13 43.39
N SER A 622 27.26 2.59 42.30
CA SER A 622 28.31 3.26 41.47
C SER A 622 28.99 2.28 40.50
N THR A 623 29.04 2.64 39.22
CA THR A 623 29.93 2.14 38.16
C THR A 623 31.41 2.56 38.43
N PRO A 624 32.43 2.27 37.58
CA PRO A 624 32.61 1.33 36.46
C PRO A 624 33.98 0.56 36.50
N ASN A 625 34.25 -0.19 35.43
CA ASN A 625 35.54 -0.42 34.75
C ASN A 625 36.22 -1.80 34.81
N ALA A 626 36.43 -2.30 33.57
CA ALA A 626 37.63 -2.94 33.05
C ALA A 626 38.02 -4.32 33.63
N ALA A 627 38.67 -5.23 32.93
CA ALA A 627 38.92 -5.50 31.52
C ALA A 627 39.63 -6.87 31.52
N ALA A 628 39.47 -7.61 30.42
CA ALA A 628 40.45 -8.56 29.88
C ALA A 628 40.76 -9.88 30.62
N LYS A 629 40.47 -10.98 29.91
CA LYS A 629 41.35 -12.10 29.49
C LYS A 629 40.53 -13.39 29.53
N ALA A 630 40.14 -13.96 28.40
CA ALA A 630 40.95 -14.74 27.46
C ALA A 630 41.61 -15.95 28.13
N GLU A 631 40.98 -17.12 27.98
CA GLU A 631 41.68 -18.40 27.94
C GLU A 631 41.16 -19.26 26.79
N ARG A 632 42.14 -19.75 26.02
CA ARG A 632 42.02 -20.67 24.90
C ARG A 632 41.80 -22.09 25.40
N GLY A 633 40.97 -22.84 24.68
CA GLY A 633 41.02 -24.30 24.61
C GLY A 633 40.83 -24.74 23.16
N GLU A 634 41.93 -25.05 22.48
CA GLU A 634 41.97 -25.91 21.29
C GLU A 634 41.68 -27.36 21.75
N LEU A 635 41.13 -28.32 20.99
CA LEU A 635 41.61 -28.87 19.71
C LEU A 635 40.65 -29.97 19.19
N PHE A 636 40.75 -30.25 17.87
CA PHE A 636 40.17 -31.35 17.05
C PHE A 636 38.67 -31.25 16.67
N GLY A 637 38.23 -31.28 15.40
CA GLY A 637 38.88 -31.53 14.12
C GLY A 637 38.05 -32.53 13.29
N SER A 638 37.33 -32.08 12.25
CA SER A 638 37.03 -32.84 11.03
C SER A 638 36.32 -31.98 9.99
N ARG A 639 36.70 -32.19 8.72
CA ARG A 639 36.44 -31.41 7.51
C ARG A 639 35.02 -31.61 6.96
N ALA A 640 34.38 -30.55 6.46
CA ALA A 640 33.61 -30.57 5.21
C ALA A 640 33.20 -29.13 4.77
N LEU A 641 33.75 -28.73 3.61
CA LEU A 641 33.26 -27.86 2.55
C LEU A 641 32.47 -26.55 2.87
N MET A 642 33.06 -25.44 2.40
CA MET A 642 32.54 -24.07 2.39
C MET A 642 31.35 -23.86 1.45
N LEU A 643 30.36 -23.12 1.93
CA LEU A 643 29.48 -22.25 1.15
C LEU A 643 29.24 -21.00 2.01
N LEU A 644 30.00 -19.93 1.74
CA LEU A 644 29.78 -18.61 2.34
C LEU A 644 28.82 -17.84 1.43
N LEU A 645 27.55 -17.76 1.83
CA LEU A 645 26.63 -16.74 1.34
C LEU A 645 26.70 -15.57 2.33
N SER A 646 27.30 -14.46 1.90
CA SER A 646 27.34 -13.21 2.65
C SER A 646 26.01 -12.48 2.50
N MET A 647 25.17 -12.51 3.54
CA MET A 647 24.12 -11.51 3.73
C MET A 647 24.78 -10.22 4.26
N ASN A 648 24.86 -9.18 3.43
CA ASN A 648 25.18 -7.83 3.89
C ASN A 648 23.88 -7.07 4.10
N LEU A 649 23.35 -7.11 5.33
CA LEU A 649 22.40 -6.12 5.83
C LEU A 649 23.20 -4.94 6.39
N PHE A 650 22.99 -3.74 5.86
CA PHE A 650 23.50 -2.51 6.46
C PHE A 650 22.40 -1.86 7.29
N PHE A 651 22.60 -1.78 8.61
CA PHE A 651 21.91 -0.85 9.49
C PHE A 651 22.79 0.40 9.63
N VAL A 652 22.24 1.59 9.35
CA VAL A 652 22.85 2.90 9.64
C VAL A 652 21.92 3.68 10.54
#